data_AF-A0A2E3HX88-F1
#
_entry.id   AF-A0A2E3HX88-F1
#
_cell.length_a   1.000
_cell.length_b   1.000
_cell.length_c   1.000
_cell.angle_alpha   90.00
_cell.angle_beta   90.00
_cell.angle_gamma   90.00
#
_symmetry.space_group_name_H-M   'P 1'
#
loop_
_entity.id
_entity.type
_entity.pdbx_description
1 polymer ?
#
loop_
_entity_poly.entity_id
_entity_poly.type
_entity_poly.pdbx_seq_one_letter_code
_entity_poly.pdbx_strand_id
1 'polypeptide(L)'
;MDKTRYCNLYLILLLFLIHTLVFSKQFSKIVIAHRGASGYLPEHTLAAKALAYGMGAHYIEQDVVLSKDDQPIVLHDIDLQAVTNVTEIFPERARADNKYYAIDFTLSEIKRLKVTERYDIDRNSIVYPQRFPPHRSTFQIPTLSEEIELIQGLNRSTGKVVGFYVEIKEPAWHQQNGKDISRVVLKTLSDYGYTESEDPIYVQCFDPFETQRMREVLKTDLKLVQLIGSDNPDLAIDYEQMILPPGLKLIAGYADGIGPSIRHIIKNIQKDGQPTLSSLVQDAHKLNLKVHPYTLRIDQLPPQIINFDHLLRILFLDANVDGVFTDFPDLAVEFLQKNPEHGFQLENRTTYERARVWLDRHLRMNQIQAIGSHNSFKEAIASSLMKILRDRDPDTADSLDYEHISLTEQLALGLRQLELDLFYDPEGGRYANPYGITAVKEMNFPLGPPYDPKGKMNNPGFKVLHVQDIDFRSNCLTFKEALKEVYQWSKANPRHTPILITINTKEGVINQPNFVQPLPFDKQAFDHLDQEILSVFRKSELILPDHVRGNYQKLETAITNDQWPTLKTSRGKVFFALDAGQEKIEIYKHGHPSLQGRILFVDAKEGQPEAAFRIINDPIENQQYIQDLVLKGYLVRTRADADTKEARTADITRLEAALSSGAHFISTDYYLPDNKFGTNYQVLLPTLTPVRFNPKFFLENLSSSLLE
;
A
#
# COMPACT_ATOMS: atom_id res chain seq x y z
N MET A 1 -8.77 25.64 39.19
CA MET A 1 -9.83 24.71 38.75
C MET A 1 -9.15 23.45 38.23
N ASP A 2 -9.53 22.33 38.81
CA ASP A 2 -8.79 21.07 38.84
C ASP A 2 -8.75 20.38 37.46
N LYS A 3 -7.67 20.63 36.69
CA LYS A 3 -7.40 20.04 35.35
C LYS A 3 -7.18 18.51 35.40
N THR A 4 -6.96 17.96 36.58
CA THR A 4 -6.63 16.54 36.80
C THR A 4 -7.83 15.61 36.57
N ARG A 5 -9.07 16.12 36.71
CA ARG A 5 -10.29 15.33 36.52
C ARG A 5 -10.70 15.14 35.05
N TYR A 6 -10.27 16.01 34.14
CA TYR A 6 -10.56 15.86 32.71
C TYR A 6 -9.52 15.00 31.98
N CYS A 7 -8.25 15.01 32.41
CA CYS A 7 -7.23 14.10 31.85
C CYS A 7 -7.56 12.63 32.11
N ASN A 8 -8.05 12.27 33.30
CA ASN A 8 -8.34 10.87 33.62
C ASN A 8 -9.55 10.31 32.87
N LEU A 9 -10.56 11.13 32.54
CA LEU A 9 -11.71 10.68 31.75
C LEU A 9 -11.34 10.48 30.27
N TYR A 10 -10.48 11.36 29.73
CA TYR A 10 -9.92 11.23 28.38
C TYR A 10 -8.96 10.04 28.28
N LEU A 11 -8.11 9.80 29.29
CA LEU A 11 -7.20 8.65 29.31
C LEU A 11 -7.96 7.32 29.43
N ILE A 12 -9.06 7.26 30.18
CA ILE A 12 -9.91 6.06 30.32
C ILE A 12 -10.70 5.79 29.02
N LEU A 13 -11.21 6.82 28.35
CA LEU A 13 -11.85 6.70 27.02
C LEU A 13 -10.85 6.33 25.92
N LEU A 14 -9.63 6.89 25.97
CA LEU A 14 -8.53 6.55 25.08
C LEU A 14 -8.04 5.12 25.34
N LEU A 15 -7.93 4.68 26.60
CA LEU A 15 -7.58 3.31 26.97
C LEU A 15 -8.66 2.30 26.58
N PHE A 16 -9.94 2.66 26.65
CA PHE A 16 -11.05 1.84 26.12
C PHE A 16 -11.03 1.74 24.58
N LEU A 17 -10.62 2.80 23.87
CA LEU A 17 -10.41 2.77 22.42
C LEU A 17 -9.10 2.05 22.01
N ILE A 18 -8.04 2.17 22.81
CA ILE A 18 -6.74 1.53 22.59
C ILE A 18 -6.83 0.03 22.88
N HIS A 19 -7.59 -0.42 23.89
CA HIS A 19 -7.82 -1.85 24.14
C HIS A 19 -8.53 -2.55 22.97
N THR A 20 -9.24 -1.81 22.10
CA THR A 20 -9.82 -2.34 20.86
C THR A 20 -8.89 -2.25 19.64
N LEU A 21 -7.77 -1.52 19.71
CA LEU A 21 -6.93 -1.17 18.55
C LEU A 21 -5.51 -1.76 18.59
N VAL A 22 -5.09 -2.39 19.70
CA VAL A 22 -3.84 -3.14 19.76
C VAL A 22 -4.11 -4.58 19.33
N PHE A 23 -4.34 -4.78 18.04
CA PHE A 23 -4.09 -6.07 17.43
C PHE A 23 -3.34 -5.91 16.12
N SER A 24 -2.37 -6.81 15.97
CA SER A 24 -1.50 -7.13 14.84
C SER A 24 -1.75 -6.41 13.52
N LYS A 25 -0.66 -6.17 12.79
CA LYS A 25 -0.65 -6.01 11.33
C LYS A 25 -1.27 -7.28 10.71
N GLN A 26 -2.59 -7.34 10.67
CA GLN A 26 -3.38 -8.52 10.33
C GLN A 26 -4.06 -8.23 8.99
N PHE A 27 -3.79 -9.05 7.98
CA PHE A 27 -4.67 -9.10 6.82
C PHE A 27 -6.08 -9.44 7.31
N SER A 28 -7.06 -8.60 6.99
CA SER A 28 -8.45 -8.78 7.43
C SER A 28 -8.98 -10.12 6.89
N LYS A 29 -9.25 -11.08 7.78
CA LYS A 29 -9.65 -12.44 7.41
C LYS A 29 -11.07 -12.49 6.89
N ILE A 30 -11.29 -12.87 5.63
CA ILE A 30 -12.63 -12.87 5.04
C ILE A 30 -13.35 -14.21 5.20
N VAL A 31 -14.68 -14.16 5.12
CA VAL A 31 -15.56 -15.33 5.15
C VAL A 31 -16.34 -15.31 3.85
N ILE A 32 -16.22 -16.39 3.09
CA ILE A 32 -16.84 -16.55 1.78
C ILE A 32 -17.91 -17.63 1.92
N ALA A 33 -19.17 -17.24 1.72
CA ALA A 33 -20.30 -18.15 1.82
C ALA A 33 -20.34 -19.04 0.57
N HIS A 34 -19.82 -20.26 0.71
CA HIS A 34 -19.70 -21.23 -0.37
C HIS A 34 -21.10 -21.68 -0.80
N ARG A 35 -21.47 -21.27 -2.02
CA ARG A 35 -22.82 -21.40 -2.60
C ARG A 35 -23.94 -20.75 -1.78
N GLY A 36 -23.61 -19.73 -0.98
CA GLY A 36 -24.50 -19.13 0.02
C GLY A 36 -24.44 -19.86 1.37
N ALA A 37 -25.55 -19.83 2.12
CA ALA A 37 -25.67 -20.53 3.40
C ALA A 37 -26.05 -22.01 3.17
N SER A 38 -25.23 -22.71 2.38
CA SER A 38 -25.53 -24.04 1.81
C SER A 38 -25.58 -25.17 2.84
N GLY A 39 -25.10 -24.94 4.06
CA GLY A 39 -25.30 -25.81 5.21
C GLY A 39 -26.74 -25.81 5.76
N TYR A 40 -27.55 -24.81 5.37
CA TYR A 40 -28.88 -24.57 5.94
C TYR A 40 -30.00 -24.53 4.92
N LEU A 41 -29.72 -24.10 3.68
CA LEU A 41 -30.66 -23.98 2.57
C LEU A 41 -30.04 -24.58 1.30
N PRO A 42 -30.86 -25.05 0.34
CA PRO A 42 -30.32 -25.62 -0.89
C PRO A 42 -29.36 -24.66 -1.60
N GLU A 43 -28.23 -25.20 -2.05
CA GLU A 43 -27.12 -24.44 -2.64
C GLU A 43 -27.58 -23.52 -3.77
N HIS A 44 -26.95 -22.35 -3.87
CA HIS A 44 -27.18 -21.33 -4.91
C HIS A 44 -28.59 -20.75 -5.04
N THR A 45 -29.51 -21.05 -4.13
CA THR A 45 -30.82 -20.40 -4.13
C THR A 45 -30.73 -18.96 -3.61
N LEU A 46 -31.53 -18.04 -4.14
CA LEU A 46 -31.61 -16.66 -3.61
C LEU A 46 -31.86 -16.61 -2.10
N ALA A 47 -32.59 -17.60 -1.56
CA ALA A 47 -32.82 -17.76 -0.13
C ALA A 47 -31.52 -18.08 0.63
N ALA A 48 -30.69 -19.01 0.12
CA ALA A 48 -29.38 -19.31 0.69
C ALA A 48 -28.44 -18.09 0.63
N LYS A 49 -28.51 -17.29 -0.44
CA LYS A 49 -27.74 -16.03 -0.58
C LYS A 49 -28.17 -14.98 0.43
N ALA A 50 -29.49 -14.74 0.55
CA ALA A 50 -30.05 -13.80 1.51
C ALA A 50 -29.72 -14.20 2.97
N LEU A 51 -29.77 -15.50 3.28
CA LEU A 51 -29.38 -16.01 4.59
C LEU A 51 -27.88 -15.78 4.87
N ALA A 52 -27.00 -16.11 3.93
CA ALA A 52 -25.56 -15.85 4.07
C ALA A 52 -25.24 -14.36 4.28
N TYR A 53 -25.94 -13.49 3.55
CA TYR A 53 -25.86 -12.04 3.72
C TYR A 53 -26.26 -11.62 5.14
N GLY A 54 -27.37 -12.16 5.64
CA GLY A 54 -27.87 -11.94 6.99
C GLY A 54 -26.88 -12.42 8.06
N MET A 55 -26.20 -13.54 7.81
CA MET A 55 -25.17 -14.13 8.66
C MET A 55 -23.85 -13.35 8.69
N GLY A 56 -23.70 -12.34 7.83
CA GLY A 56 -22.53 -11.45 7.84
C GLY A 56 -21.35 -11.97 7.01
N ALA A 57 -21.58 -12.84 6.03
CA ALA A 57 -20.54 -13.21 5.07
C ALA A 57 -19.97 -11.97 4.37
N HIS A 58 -18.65 -11.96 4.15
CA HIS A 58 -17.96 -10.86 3.47
C HIS A 58 -18.13 -10.94 1.95
N TYR A 59 -18.12 -12.17 1.44
CA TYR A 59 -18.37 -12.49 0.04
C TYR A 59 -19.37 -13.64 -0.06
N ILE A 60 -20.15 -13.66 -1.13
CA ILE A 60 -21.08 -14.73 -1.44
C ILE A 60 -20.71 -15.29 -2.81
N GLU A 61 -20.51 -16.60 -2.89
CA GLU A 61 -20.02 -17.27 -4.09
C GLU A 61 -21.12 -17.59 -5.11
N GLN A 62 -20.79 -17.51 -6.40
CA GLN A 62 -21.61 -17.95 -7.53
C GLN A 62 -20.82 -19.00 -8.34
N ASP A 63 -21.39 -20.17 -8.61
CA ASP A 63 -20.87 -21.06 -9.66
C ASP A 63 -21.67 -20.79 -10.93
N VAL A 64 -21.02 -20.46 -12.06
CA VAL A 64 -21.74 -20.04 -13.26
C VAL A 64 -21.54 -21.03 -14.41
N VAL A 65 -22.68 -21.40 -15.03
CA VAL A 65 -22.78 -22.13 -16.31
C VAL A 65 -23.72 -21.39 -17.26
N LEU A 66 -23.74 -21.75 -18.54
CA LEU A 66 -24.65 -21.14 -19.52
C LEU A 66 -25.84 -22.04 -19.86
N SER A 67 -27.01 -21.41 -19.97
CA SER A 67 -28.19 -22.01 -20.59
C SER A 67 -28.08 -22.08 -22.12
N LYS A 68 -29.04 -22.73 -22.76
CA LYS A 68 -29.16 -22.82 -24.23
C LYS A 68 -29.21 -21.45 -24.92
N ASP A 69 -29.90 -20.50 -24.32
CA ASP A 69 -30.11 -19.13 -24.76
C ASP A 69 -29.11 -18.13 -24.15
N ASP A 70 -27.91 -18.62 -23.82
CA ASP A 70 -26.73 -17.84 -23.38
C ASP A 70 -26.95 -17.01 -22.10
N GLN A 71 -27.88 -17.45 -21.25
CA GLN A 71 -28.11 -16.81 -19.96
C GLN A 71 -27.14 -17.41 -18.93
N PRO A 72 -26.34 -16.58 -18.22
CA PRO A 72 -25.51 -17.04 -17.11
C PRO A 72 -26.40 -17.39 -15.92
N ILE A 73 -26.41 -18.67 -15.54
CA ILE A 73 -27.17 -19.21 -14.41
C ILE A 73 -26.24 -19.70 -13.31
N VAL A 74 -26.72 -19.65 -12.07
CA VAL A 74 -25.93 -20.03 -10.90
C VAL A 74 -26.20 -21.48 -10.54
N LEU A 75 -25.26 -22.36 -10.90
CA LEU A 75 -25.35 -23.81 -10.76
C LEU A 75 -23.92 -24.39 -10.65
N HIS A 76 -23.70 -25.26 -9.66
CA HIS A 76 -22.37 -25.85 -9.46
C HIS A 76 -21.94 -26.80 -10.57
N ASP A 77 -22.85 -27.63 -11.06
CA ASP A 77 -22.55 -28.63 -12.09
C ASP A 77 -23.03 -28.12 -13.46
N ILE A 78 -22.44 -28.63 -14.54
CA ILE A 78 -22.96 -28.38 -15.90
C ILE A 78 -24.26 -29.14 -16.20
N ASP A 79 -24.66 -30.05 -15.31
CA ASP A 79 -25.89 -30.84 -15.38
C ASP A 79 -26.85 -30.56 -14.20
N LEU A 80 -28.14 -30.82 -14.43
CA LEU A 80 -29.23 -30.32 -13.60
C LEU A 80 -29.74 -31.35 -12.58
N GLN A 81 -29.54 -32.64 -12.81
CA GLN A 81 -30.30 -33.68 -12.08
C GLN A 81 -29.91 -33.86 -10.62
N ALA A 82 -28.70 -33.47 -10.22
CA ALA A 82 -28.25 -33.61 -8.84
C ALA A 82 -28.96 -32.65 -7.87
N VAL A 83 -29.49 -31.54 -8.37
CA VAL A 83 -30.07 -30.47 -7.52
C VAL A 83 -31.46 -30.03 -7.99
N THR A 84 -32.04 -30.69 -8.99
CA THR A 84 -33.38 -30.34 -9.49
C THR A 84 -34.23 -31.57 -9.79
N ASN A 85 -35.52 -31.35 -10.00
CA ASN A 85 -36.45 -32.36 -10.49
C ASN A 85 -36.53 -32.44 -12.04
N VAL A 86 -35.43 -32.14 -12.76
CA VAL A 86 -35.41 -32.14 -14.23
C VAL A 86 -35.87 -33.46 -14.85
N THR A 87 -35.57 -34.59 -14.21
CA THR A 87 -35.95 -35.93 -14.67
C THR A 87 -37.46 -36.14 -14.67
N GLU A 88 -38.19 -35.45 -13.80
CA GLU A 88 -39.66 -35.50 -13.73
C GLU A 88 -40.30 -34.54 -14.75
N ILE A 89 -39.74 -33.34 -14.89
CA ILE A 89 -40.32 -32.28 -15.72
C ILE A 89 -39.99 -32.48 -17.21
N PHE A 90 -38.83 -33.06 -17.52
CA PHE A 90 -38.31 -33.23 -18.87
C PHE A 90 -37.68 -34.62 -19.09
N PRO A 91 -38.38 -35.73 -18.86
CA PRO A 91 -37.79 -37.09 -18.86
C PRO A 91 -37.07 -37.49 -20.16
N GLU A 92 -37.51 -36.95 -21.31
CA GLU A 92 -36.99 -37.29 -22.64
C GLU A 92 -35.83 -36.39 -23.11
N ARG A 93 -35.25 -35.58 -22.21
CA ARG A 93 -34.26 -34.54 -22.55
C ARG A 93 -32.84 -34.85 -22.12
N ALA A 94 -32.58 -36.05 -21.58
CA ALA A 94 -31.23 -36.49 -21.28
C ALA A 94 -30.40 -36.65 -22.58
N ARG A 95 -29.09 -36.40 -22.50
CA ARG A 95 -28.14 -36.84 -23.54
C ARG A 95 -27.91 -38.36 -23.42
N ALA A 96 -27.15 -38.92 -24.38
CA ALA A 96 -26.90 -40.37 -24.49
C ALA A 96 -26.19 -40.98 -23.26
N ASP A 97 -25.55 -40.16 -22.43
CA ASP A 97 -24.92 -40.53 -21.16
C ASP A 97 -25.89 -40.44 -19.96
N ASN A 98 -27.19 -40.24 -20.22
CA ASN A 98 -28.26 -40.08 -19.25
C ASN A 98 -28.16 -38.81 -18.37
N LYS A 99 -27.43 -37.78 -18.82
CA LYS A 99 -27.31 -36.50 -18.11
C LYS A 99 -28.16 -35.39 -18.73
N TYR A 100 -28.58 -34.43 -17.90
CA TYR A 100 -29.41 -33.29 -18.28
C TYR A 100 -28.59 -32.00 -18.21
N TYR A 101 -27.90 -31.66 -19.29
CA TYR A 101 -26.99 -30.51 -19.32
C TYR A 101 -27.74 -29.18 -19.38
N ALA A 102 -27.34 -28.22 -18.57
CA ALA A 102 -27.98 -26.91 -18.51
C ALA A 102 -27.96 -26.18 -19.86
N ILE A 103 -26.91 -26.39 -20.67
CA ILE A 103 -26.74 -25.84 -22.01
C ILE A 103 -27.83 -26.27 -23.01
N ASP A 104 -28.56 -27.35 -22.71
CA ASP A 104 -29.63 -27.86 -23.58
C ASP A 104 -31.00 -27.26 -23.27
N PHE A 105 -31.13 -26.52 -22.15
CA PHE A 105 -32.37 -25.93 -21.70
C PHE A 105 -32.30 -24.40 -21.78
N THR A 106 -33.36 -23.78 -22.28
CA THR A 106 -33.53 -22.31 -22.21
C THR A 106 -33.73 -21.87 -20.76
N LEU A 107 -33.43 -20.62 -20.44
CA LEU A 107 -33.71 -20.07 -19.11
C LEU A 107 -35.17 -20.27 -18.71
N SER A 108 -36.10 -20.12 -19.66
CA SER A 108 -37.54 -20.32 -19.42
C SER A 108 -37.88 -21.76 -19.01
N GLU A 109 -37.19 -22.76 -19.56
CA GLU A 109 -37.34 -24.16 -19.16
C GLU A 109 -36.71 -24.41 -17.79
N ILE A 110 -35.51 -23.86 -17.55
CA ILE A 110 -34.79 -24.00 -16.28
C ILE A 110 -35.61 -23.40 -15.12
N LYS A 111 -36.28 -22.26 -15.33
CA LYS A 111 -37.14 -21.62 -14.33
C LYS A 111 -38.39 -22.43 -13.96
N ARG A 112 -38.74 -23.47 -14.73
CA ARG A 112 -39.82 -24.42 -14.37
C ARG A 112 -39.36 -25.50 -13.39
N LEU A 113 -38.05 -25.68 -13.23
CA LEU A 113 -37.48 -26.67 -12.33
C LEU A 113 -37.55 -26.20 -10.88
N LYS A 114 -37.68 -27.17 -9.98
CA LYS A 114 -37.57 -26.95 -8.53
C LYS A 114 -36.20 -27.40 -8.07
N VAL A 115 -35.50 -26.52 -7.37
CA VAL A 115 -34.23 -26.85 -6.71
C VAL A 115 -34.52 -27.63 -5.43
N THR A 116 -33.70 -28.66 -5.18
CA THR A 116 -33.70 -29.51 -3.98
C THR A 116 -32.29 -29.58 -3.40
N GLU A 117 -32.18 -29.99 -2.14
CA GLU A 117 -30.90 -30.38 -1.54
C GLU A 117 -30.22 -31.47 -2.37
N ARG A 118 -28.88 -31.44 -2.41
CA ARG A 118 -28.08 -32.23 -3.35
C ARG A 118 -28.28 -33.73 -3.18
N TYR A 119 -28.50 -34.40 -4.31
CA TYR A 119 -28.70 -35.83 -4.42
C TYR A 119 -27.51 -36.49 -5.13
N ASP A 120 -27.01 -37.59 -4.56
CA ASP A 120 -26.05 -38.48 -5.19
C ASP A 120 -26.83 -39.45 -6.08
N ILE A 121 -26.78 -39.21 -7.39
CA ILE A 121 -27.53 -39.99 -8.39
C ILE A 121 -27.04 -41.45 -8.43
N ASP A 122 -25.74 -41.67 -8.31
CA ASP A 122 -25.13 -42.99 -8.41
C ASP A 122 -25.44 -43.84 -7.17
N ARG A 123 -25.42 -43.21 -5.99
CA ARG A 123 -25.73 -43.89 -4.71
C ARG A 123 -27.20 -43.86 -4.35
N ASN A 124 -28.02 -43.15 -5.13
CA ASN A 124 -29.45 -42.96 -4.88
C ASN A 124 -29.73 -42.50 -3.43
N SER A 125 -29.05 -41.45 -2.99
CA SER A 125 -29.14 -40.94 -1.61
C SER A 125 -28.87 -39.44 -1.50
N ILE A 126 -29.35 -38.81 -0.43
CA ILE A 126 -29.04 -37.41 -0.12
C ILE A 126 -27.61 -37.29 0.38
N VAL A 127 -26.85 -36.36 -0.19
CA VAL A 127 -25.43 -36.17 0.16
C VAL A 127 -25.29 -35.70 1.61
N TYR A 128 -26.17 -34.77 2.03
CA TYR A 128 -26.14 -34.16 3.36
C TYR A 128 -27.50 -34.33 4.08
N PRO A 129 -27.76 -35.49 4.70
CA PRO A 129 -29.09 -35.83 5.22
C PRO A 129 -29.58 -34.93 6.38
N GLN A 130 -28.68 -34.18 7.02
CA GLN A 130 -28.99 -33.26 8.13
C GLN A 130 -29.16 -31.80 7.71
N ARG A 131 -29.00 -31.49 6.42
CA ARG A 131 -29.23 -30.15 5.87
C ARG A 131 -30.72 -29.96 5.53
N PHE A 132 -31.03 -29.00 4.65
CA PHE A 132 -32.41 -28.70 4.31
C PHE A 132 -33.11 -29.95 3.76
N PRO A 133 -34.33 -30.29 4.24
CA PRO A 133 -35.02 -31.49 3.79
C PRO A 133 -35.28 -31.46 2.27
N PRO A 134 -34.90 -32.51 1.52
CA PRO A 134 -35.10 -32.54 0.08
C PRO A 134 -36.58 -32.51 -0.28
N HIS A 135 -36.89 -31.97 -1.46
CA HIS A 135 -38.25 -31.86 -2.00
C HIS A 135 -39.25 -31.11 -1.10
N ARG A 136 -38.77 -30.31 -0.13
CA ARG A 136 -39.60 -29.41 0.69
C ARG A 136 -39.44 -27.96 0.22
N SER A 137 -40.46 -27.14 0.51
CA SER A 137 -40.53 -25.74 0.04
C SER A 137 -40.45 -25.63 -1.49
N THR A 138 -40.15 -24.44 -2.01
CA THR A 138 -39.93 -24.22 -3.44
C THR A 138 -38.80 -23.23 -3.64
N PHE A 139 -37.80 -23.66 -4.40
CA PHE A 139 -36.64 -22.86 -4.76
C PHE A 139 -36.39 -23.02 -6.26
N GLN A 140 -35.68 -22.05 -6.86
CA GLN A 140 -35.37 -22.01 -8.28
C GLN A 140 -33.89 -21.72 -8.49
N ILE A 141 -33.37 -22.13 -9.65
CA ILE A 141 -32.05 -21.72 -10.13
C ILE A 141 -32.10 -20.22 -10.47
N PRO A 142 -31.27 -19.36 -9.86
CA PRO A 142 -31.17 -17.96 -10.26
C PRO A 142 -30.23 -17.79 -11.47
N THR A 143 -30.41 -16.67 -12.17
CA THR A 143 -29.41 -16.10 -13.06
C THR A 143 -28.36 -15.35 -12.26
N LEU A 144 -27.18 -15.15 -12.83
CA LEU A 144 -26.15 -14.31 -12.23
C LEU A 144 -26.69 -12.88 -12.00
N SER A 145 -27.46 -12.35 -12.94
CA SER A 145 -28.10 -11.03 -12.85
C SER A 145 -29.04 -10.91 -11.63
N GLU A 146 -29.91 -11.90 -11.41
CA GLU A 146 -30.82 -11.90 -10.24
C GLU A 146 -30.06 -11.93 -8.91
N GLU A 147 -28.93 -12.64 -8.84
CA GLU A 147 -28.07 -12.62 -7.64
C GLU A 147 -27.37 -11.28 -7.44
N ILE A 148 -26.87 -10.66 -8.51
CA ILE A 148 -26.25 -9.33 -8.45
C ILE A 148 -27.28 -8.31 -7.96
N GLU A 149 -28.47 -8.30 -8.53
CA GLU A 149 -29.56 -7.41 -8.14
C GLU A 149 -29.97 -7.61 -6.67
N LEU A 150 -30.06 -8.86 -6.21
CA LEU A 150 -30.35 -9.17 -4.81
C LEU A 150 -29.29 -8.58 -3.89
N ILE A 151 -28.01 -8.88 -4.12
CA ILE A 151 -26.91 -8.48 -3.23
C ILE A 151 -26.66 -6.97 -3.31
N GLN A 152 -26.70 -6.34 -4.49
CA GLN A 152 -26.63 -4.89 -4.62
C GLN A 152 -27.80 -4.19 -3.93
N GLY A 153 -29.02 -4.73 -4.07
CA GLY A 153 -30.22 -4.24 -3.37
C GLY A 153 -30.10 -4.34 -1.85
N LEU A 154 -29.56 -5.46 -1.34
CA LEU A 154 -29.27 -5.65 0.08
C LEU A 154 -28.17 -4.71 0.58
N ASN A 155 -27.09 -4.51 -0.19
CA ASN A 155 -26.04 -3.53 0.13
C ASN A 155 -26.61 -2.13 0.25
N ARG A 156 -27.45 -1.72 -0.71
CA ARG A 156 -28.12 -0.41 -0.68
C ARG A 156 -29.05 -0.26 0.53
N SER A 157 -29.87 -1.27 0.82
CA SER A 157 -30.89 -1.19 1.88
C SER A 157 -30.33 -1.32 3.30
N THR A 158 -29.22 -2.02 3.48
CA THR A 158 -28.60 -2.26 4.79
C THR A 158 -27.37 -1.39 5.06
N GLY A 159 -26.82 -0.75 4.03
CA GLY A 159 -25.58 0.04 4.13
C GLY A 159 -24.31 -0.80 4.24
N LYS A 160 -24.39 -2.14 4.11
CA LYS A 160 -23.21 -3.00 4.05
C LYS A 160 -22.62 -3.04 2.64
N VAL A 161 -21.41 -3.58 2.54
CA VAL A 161 -20.73 -3.88 1.27
C VAL A 161 -20.33 -5.35 1.29
N VAL A 162 -21.24 -6.22 0.90
CA VAL A 162 -20.97 -7.66 0.68
C VAL A 162 -20.59 -7.85 -0.78
N GLY A 163 -19.49 -8.55 -1.01
CA GLY A 163 -18.93 -8.80 -2.33
C GLY A 163 -19.38 -10.09 -3.00
N PHE A 164 -18.92 -10.29 -4.24
CA PHE A 164 -19.22 -11.45 -5.09
C PHE A 164 -17.98 -12.31 -5.29
N TYR A 165 -18.16 -13.62 -5.41
CA TYR A 165 -17.07 -14.55 -5.69
C TYR A 165 -17.50 -15.49 -6.81
N VAL A 166 -17.23 -15.10 -8.06
CA VAL A 166 -17.84 -15.71 -9.23
C VAL A 166 -16.91 -16.75 -9.84
N GLU A 167 -17.31 -18.01 -9.82
CA GLU A 167 -16.62 -19.11 -10.48
C GLU A 167 -17.13 -19.34 -11.90
N ILE A 168 -16.20 -19.48 -12.85
CA ILE A 168 -16.48 -19.94 -14.20
C ILE A 168 -16.31 -21.46 -14.25
N LYS A 169 -17.42 -22.19 -14.48
CA LYS A 169 -17.41 -23.66 -14.54
C LYS A 169 -17.11 -24.16 -15.93
N GLU A 170 -16.20 -25.13 -16.01
CA GLU A 170 -15.92 -25.93 -17.21
C GLU A 170 -15.82 -25.08 -18.51
N PRO A 171 -14.96 -24.04 -18.55
CA PRO A 171 -14.88 -23.13 -19.68
C PRO A 171 -14.51 -23.82 -21.00
N ALA A 172 -13.60 -24.79 -20.96
CA ALA A 172 -13.22 -25.59 -22.11
C ALA A 172 -14.42 -26.39 -22.68
N TRP A 173 -15.25 -26.98 -21.82
CA TRP A 173 -16.46 -27.70 -22.23
C TRP A 173 -17.49 -26.75 -22.86
N HIS A 174 -17.68 -25.56 -22.28
CA HIS A 174 -18.56 -24.54 -22.88
C HIS A 174 -18.06 -24.12 -24.27
N GLN A 175 -16.75 -23.91 -24.45
CA GLN A 175 -16.17 -23.59 -25.76
C GLN A 175 -16.38 -24.72 -26.77
N GLN A 176 -16.22 -25.98 -26.36
CA GLN A 176 -16.49 -27.15 -27.21
C GLN A 176 -17.96 -27.24 -27.64
N ASN A 177 -18.88 -26.69 -26.83
CA ASN A 177 -20.30 -26.58 -27.15
C ASN A 177 -20.67 -25.20 -27.77
N GLY A 178 -19.68 -24.45 -28.26
CA GLY A 178 -19.88 -23.22 -29.02
C GLY A 178 -20.18 -21.97 -28.20
N LYS A 179 -19.87 -21.95 -26.89
CA LYS A 179 -20.13 -20.82 -25.99
C LYS A 179 -18.87 -20.33 -25.27
N ASP A 180 -18.68 -19.01 -25.22
CA ASP A 180 -17.58 -18.35 -24.50
C ASP A 180 -18.09 -17.84 -23.14
N ILE A 181 -18.16 -18.73 -22.16
CA ILE A 181 -18.73 -18.42 -20.84
C ILE A 181 -18.02 -17.27 -20.14
N SER A 182 -16.69 -17.22 -20.15
CA SER A 182 -15.92 -16.17 -19.49
C SER A 182 -16.24 -14.79 -20.04
N ARG A 183 -16.40 -14.67 -21.37
CA ARG A 183 -16.80 -13.42 -22.00
C ARG A 183 -18.21 -13.01 -21.60
N VAL A 184 -19.16 -13.94 -21.56
CA VAL A 184 -20.55 -13.66 -21.15
C VAL A 184 -20.61 -13.21 -19.68
N VAL A 185 -19.89 -13.90 -18.80
CA VAL A 185 -19.82 -13.58 -17.37
C VAL A 185 -19.16 -12.22 -17.16
N LEU A 186 -17.97 -11.97 -17.70
CA LEU A 186 -17.29 -10.69 -17.54
C LEU A 186 -18.10 -9.52 -18.11
N LYS A 187 -18.79 -9.72 -19.24
CA LYS A 187 -19.72 -8.73 -19.77
C LYS A 187 -20.86 -8.46 -18.78
N THR A 188 -21.48 -9.51 -18.24
CA THR A 188 -22.58 -9.36 -17.27
C THR A 188 -22.10 -8.59 -16.04
N LEU A 189 -20.91 -8.91 -15.51
CA LEU A 189 -20.32 -8.17 -14.38
C LEU A 189 -20.09 -6.68 -14.71
N SER A 190 -19.56 -6.39 -15.90
CA SER A 190 -19.36 -5.03 -16.37
C SER A 190 -20.66 -4.25 -16.55
N ASP A 191 -21.72 -4.90 -17.07
CA ASP A 191 -23.05 -4.28 -17.22
C ASP A 191 -23.64 -3.85 -15.86
N TYR A 192 -23.24 -4.50 -14.76
CA TYR A 192 -23.61 -4.14 -13.37
C TYR A 192 -22.58 -3.28 -12.62
N GLY A 193 -21.54 -2.80 -13.32
CA GLY A 193 -20.57 -1.83 -12.80
C GLY A 193 -19.34 -2.42 -12.12
N TYR A 194 -19.06 -3.72 -12.31
CA TYR A 194 -17.83 -4.36 -11.82
C TYR A 194 -16.79 -4.41 -12.95
N THR A 195 -15.79 -3.53 -12.91
CA THR A 195 -14.75 -3.46 -13.95
C THR A 195 -13.33 -3.36 -13.42
N GLU A 196 -13.13 -2.91 -12.18
CA GLU A 196 -11.81 -2.58 -11.64
C GLU A 196 -11.40 -3.53 -10.50
N SER A 197 -10.09 -3.67 -10.29
CA SER A 197 -9.48 -4.44 -9.20
C SER A 197 -9.93 -4.04 -7.78
N GLU A 198 -10.35 -2.78 -7.59
CA GLU A 198 -10.86 -2.25 -6.32
C GLU A 198 -12.31 -2.66 -6.02
N ASP A 199 -13.06 -3.13 -7.02
CA ASP A 199 -14.43 -3.55 -6.82
C ASP A 199 -14.51 -4.76 -5.86
N PRO A 200 -15.60 -4.91 -5.07
CA PRO A 200 -15.75 -6.00 -4.11
C PRO A 200 -16.17 -7.29 -4.82
N ILE A 201 -15.33 -7.77 -5.74
CA ILE A 201 -15.55 -8.97 -6.53
C ILE A 201 -14.24 -9.72 -6.76
N TYR A 202 -14.33 -11.05 -6.71
CA TYR A 202 -13.32 -11.96 -7.20
C TYR A 202 -13.93 -12.82 -8.31
N VAL A 203 -13.16 -13.12 -9.35
CA VAL A 203 -13.50 -14.12 -10.36
C VAL A 203 -12.54 -15.29 -10.24
N GLN A 204 -13.06 -16.51 -10.16
CA GLN A 204 -12.26 -17.72 -9.97
C GLN A 204 -12.49 -18.77 -11.04
N CYS A 205 -11.49 -19.59 -11.29
CA CYS A 205 -11.59 -20.72 -12.21
C CYS A 205 -10.56 -21.79 -11.87
N PHE A 206 -10.93 -23.06 -12.10
CA PHE A 206 -10.01 -24.20 -12.02
C PHE A 206 -9.07 -24.27 -13.22
N ASP A 207 -9.53 -23.88 -14.42
CA ASP A 207 -8.75 -23.95 -15.64
C ASP A 207 -7.70 -22.82 -15.68
N PRO A 208 -6.38 -23.12 -15.54
CA PRO A 208 -5.35 -22.09 -15.51
C PRO A 208 -5.18 -21.38 -16.86
N PHE A 209 -5.47 -22.05 -17.97
CA PHE A 209 -5.42 -21.43 -19.28
C PHE A 209 -6.55 -20.41 -19.43
N GLU A 210 -7.72 -20.72 -18.87
CA GLU A 210 -8.84 -19.77 -18.88
C GLU A 210 -8.59 -18.60 -17.91
N THR A 211 -8.07 -18.84 -16.70
CA THR A 211 -7.70 -17.76 -15.77
C THR A 211 -6.68 -16.82 -16.41
N GLN A 212 -5.65 -17.36 -17.05
CA GLN A 212 -4.67 -16.58 -17.79
C GLN A 212 -5.30 -15.85 -18.98
N ARG A 213 -6.17 -16.52 -19.76
CA ARG A 213 -6.88 -15.91 -20.89
C ARG A 213 -7.75 -14.72 -20.44
N MET A 214 -8.42 -14.81 -19.30
CA MET A 214 -9.19 -13.68 -18.77
C MET A 214 -8.32 -12.45 -18.55
N ARG A 215 -7.12 -12.62 -17.96
CA ARG A 215 -6.17 -11.52 -17.75
C ARG A 215 -5.54 -11.03 -19.05
N GLU A 216 -5.00 -11.94 -19.85
CA GLU A 216 -4.11 -11.59 -20.97
C GLU A 216 -4.85 -11.31 -22.27
N VAL A 217 -6.00 -11.94 -22.51
CA VAL A 217 -6.74 -11.84 -23.77
C VAL A 217 -8.03 -11.05 -23.58
N LEU A 218 -8.83 -11.37 -22.56
CA LEU A 218 -10.06 -10.63 -22.26
C LEU A 218 -9.80 -9.31 -21.52
N LYS A 219 -8.57 -9.10 -21.03
CA LYS A 219 -8.09 -7.85 -20.41
C LYS A 219 -8.96 -7.37 -19.25
N THR A 220 -9.48 -8.30 -18.44
CA THR A 220 -10.16 -7.91 -17.21
C THR A 220 -9.17 -7.28 -16.22
N ASP A 221 -9.59 -6.24 -15.50
CA ASP A 221 -8.85 -5.70 -14.35
C ASP A 221 -9.33 -6.33 -13.02
N LEU A 222 -10.48 -7.00 -13.01
CA LEU A 222 -11.01 -7.67 -11.82
C LEU A 222 -10.00 -8.62 -11.19
N LYS A 223 -10.06 -8.77 -9.86
CA LYS A 223 -9.22 -9.72 -9.12
C LYS A 223 -9.52 -11.15 -9.54
N LEU A 224 -8.48 -11.87 -9.96
CA LEU A 224 -8.57 -13.26 -10.40
C LEU A 224 -8.03 -14.22 -9.35
N VAL A 225 -8.70 -15.35 -9.15
CA VAL A 225 -8.26 -16.41 -8.22
C VAL A 225 -8.13 -17.72 -8.97
N GLN A 226 -6.93 -18.31 -8.92
CA GLN A 226 -6.70 -19.64 -9.46
C GLN A 226 -7.15 -20.70 -8.46
N LEU A 227 -8.20 -21.47 -8.79
CA LEU A 227 -8.60 -22.62 -7.99
C LEU A 227 -7.64 -23.79 -8.22
N ILE A 228 -7.33 -24.51 -7.14
CA ILE A 228 -6.39 -25.63 -7.17
C ILE A 228 -7.10 -26.89 -6.70
N GLY A 229 -7.41 -27.75 -7.67
CA GLY A 229 -8.08 -29.03 -7.49
C GLY A 229 -7.17 -30.08 -6.87
N SER A 230 -7.73 -31.25 -6.58
CA SER A 230 -6.95 -32.42 -6.17
C SER A 230 -6.37 -33.13 -7.39
N ASP A 231 -5.28 -33.87 -7.18
CA ASP A 231 -4.64 -34.69 -8.20
C ASP A 231 -5.67 -35.64 -8.85
N ASN A 232 -5.75 -35.57 -10.17
CA ASN A 232 -6.60 -36.43 -10.98
C ASN A 232 -5.80 -36.82 -12.24
N PRO A 233 -5.37 -38.09 -12.37
CA PRO A 233 -4.53 -38.53 -13.48
C PRO A 233 -5.23 -38.44 -14.85
N ASP A 234 -6.56 -38.28 -14.87
CA ASP A 234 -7.34 -38.11 -16.09
C ASP A 234 -7.43 -36.64 -16.54
N LEU A 235 -6.96 -35.68 -15.73
CA LEU A 235 -6.88 -34.27 -16.10
C LEU A 235 -5.53 -33.94 -16.72
N ALA A 236 -5.53 -33.08 -17.73
CA ALA A 236 -4.29 -32.55 -18.32
C ALA A 236 -3.55 -31.56 -17.41
N ILE A 237 -4.20 -31.10 -16.33
CA ILE A 237 -3.69 -30.09 -15.39
C ILE A 237 -3.13 -30.80 -14.16
N ASP A 238 -1.84 -30.60 -13.89
CA ASP A 238 -1.18 -31.08 -12.68
C ASP A 238 -1.26 -30.00 -11.59
N TYR A 239 -2.26 -30.13 -10.72
CA TYR A 239 -2.47 -29.19 -9.61
C TYR A 239 -1.39 -29.28 -8.52
N GLU A 240 -0.70 -30.41 -8.37
CA GLU A 240 0.37 -30.56 -7.37
C GLU A 240 1.61 -29.75 -7.76
N GLN A 241 1.89 -29.60 -9.06
CA GLN A 241 2.96 -28.69 -9.52
C GLN A 241 2.61 -27.22 -9.29
N MET A 242 1.32 -26.87 -9.35
CA MET A 242 0.86 -25.48 -9.19
C MET A 242 1.08 -24.94 -7.77
N ILE A 243 1.07 -25.80 -6.75
CA ILE A 243 1.29 -25.40 -5.35
C ILE A 243 2.77 -25.31 -4.97
N LEU A 244 3.69 -25.69 -5.86
CA LEU A 244 5.13 -25.53 -5.65
C LEU A 244 5.57 -24.10 -6.01
N PRO A 245 6.71 -23.60 -5.47
CA PRO A 245 7.15 -22.23 -5.71
C PRO A 245 7.24 -21.81 -7.20
N PRO A 246 7.70 -22.66 -8.15
CA PRO A 246 7.67 -22.31 -9.56
C PRO A 246 6.24 -22.15 -10.11
N GLY A 247 5.32 -23.02 -9.71
CA GLY A 247 3.91 -22.94 -10.08
C GLY A 247 3.24 -21.68 -9.55
N LEU A 248 3.46 -21.35 -8.27
CA LEU A 248 2.97 -20.12 -7.66
C LEU A 248 3.50 -18.86 -8.35
N LYS A 249 4.77 -18.88 -8.78
CA LYS A 249 5.36 -17.77 -9.54
C LYS A 249 4.69 -17.57 -10.90
N LEU A 250 4.28 -18.64 -11.57
CA LEU A 250 3.51 -18.56 -12.81
C LEU A 250 2.12 -18.00 -12.55
N ILE A 251 1.44 -18.49 -11.50
CA ILE A 251 0.10 -18.00 -11.10
C ILE A 251 0.13 -16.51 -10.79
N ALA A 252 1.13 -16.03 -10.05
CA ALA A 252 1.30 -14.62 -9.72
C ALA A 252 1.48 -13.69 -10.94
N GLY A 253 1.77 -14.25 -12.12
CA GLY A 253 1.80 -13.49 -13.37
C GLY A 253 0.42 -13.12 -13.92
N TYR A 254 -0.64 -13.83 -13.52
CA TYR A 254 -1.99 -13.63 -14.07
C TYR A 254 -3.12 -13.56 -13.03
N ALA A 255 -2.91 -14.02 -11.80
CA ALA A 255 -3.90 -14.06 -10.73
C ALA A 255 -3.45 -13.30 -9.48
N ASP A 256 -4.43 -12.88 -8.68
CA ASP A 256 -4.29 -12.10 -7.44
C ASP A 256 -4.41 -13.00 -6.18
N GLY A 257 -4.83 -14.25 -6.37
CA GLY A 257 -4.91 -15.24 -5.31
C GLY A 257 -5.03 -16.67 -5.81
N ILE A 258 -4.99 -17.60 -4.85
CA ILE A 258 -5.22 -19.03 -5.03
C ILE A 258 -6.33 -19.50 -4.09
N GLY A 259 -7.16 -20.41 -4.58
CA GLY A 259 -8.13 -21.14 -3.77
C GLY A 259 -7.82 -22.63 -3.75
N PRO A 260 -7.00 -23.12 -2.80
CA PRO A 260 -6.66 -24.53 -2.72
C PRO A 260 -7.64 -25.34 -1.86
N SER A 261 -7.70 -26.65 -2.08
CA SER A 261 -8.25 -27.57 -1.07
C SER A 261 -7.53 -27.42 0.28
N ILE A 262 -8.27 -27.48 1.39
CA ILE A 262 -7.68 -27.46 2.75
C ILE A 262 -6.62 -28.56 2.96
N ARG A 263 -6.64 -29.64 2.17
CA ARG A 263 -5.65 -30.74 2.21
C ARG A 263 -4.27 -30.34 1.68
N HIS A 264 -4.19 -29.32 0.84
CA HIS A 264 -2.89 -28.80 0.40
C HIS A 264 -2.19 -28.02 1.53
N ILE A 265 -2.97 -27.49 2.48
CA ILE A 265 -2.49 -26.70 3.62
C ILE A 265 -2.24 -27.61 4.83
N ILE A 266 -3.23 -28.40 5.25
CA ILE A 266 -3.16 -29.28 6.41
C ILE A 266 -2.68 -30.66 5.96
N LYS A 267 -1.42 -30.98 6.22
CA LYS A 267 -0.83 -32.28 5.83
C LYS A 267 -1.11 -33.38 6.85
N ASN A 268 -1.14 -33.04 8.14
CA ASN A 268 -1.48 -33.97 9.22
C ASN A 268 -1.95 -33.20 10.47
N ILE A 269 -2.63 -33.87 11.39
CA ILE A 269 -2.91 -33.37 12.74
C ILE A 269 -2.28 -34.36 13.74
N GLN A 270 -1.43 -33.85 14.63
CA GLN A 270 -0.74 -34.65 15.64
C GLN A 270 -1.69 -35.07 16.77
N LYS A 271 -1.29 -36.05 17.59
CA LYS A 271 -2.12 -36.59 18.69
C LYS A 271 -2.48 -35.56 19.77
N ASP A 272 -1.67 -34.51 19.90
CA ASP A 272 -1.89 -33.37 20.80
C ASP A 272 -2.80 -32.29 20.21
N GLY A 273 -3.29 -32.48 18.97
CA GLY A 273 -4.14 -31.54 18.26
C GLY A 273 -3.38 -30.50 17.42
N GLN A 274 -2.05 -30.50 17.41
CA GLN A 274 -1.27 -29.53 16.61
C GLN A 274 -1.21 -29.90 15.13
N PRO A 275 -1.44 -28.96 14.20
CA PRO A 275 -1.36 -29.26 12.77
C PRO A 275 0.09 -29.34 12.29
N THR A 276 0.33 -30.20 11.30
CA THR A 276 1.48 -30.11 10.41
C THR A 276 1.03 -29.41 9.13
N LEU A 277 1.54 -28.20 8.91
CA LEU A 277 1.17 -27.35 7.79
C LEU A 277 2.22 -27.43 6.67
N SER A 278 1.78 -27.28 5.43
CA SER A 278 2.69 -27.06 4.30
C SER A 278 3.20 -25.62 4.26
N SER A 279 4.19 -25.34 3.42
CA SER A 279 4.69 -23.97 3.18
C SER A 279 3.83 -23.15 2.21
N LEU A 280 2.75 -23.74 1.67
CA LEU A 280 1.96 -23.18 0.57
C LEU A 280 1.48 -21.76 0.86
N VAL A 281 0.95 -21.50 2.06
CA VAL A 281 0.42 -20.18 2.42
C VAL A 281 1.55 -19.15 2.48
N GLN A 282 2.67 -19.49 3.10
CA GLN A 282 3.82 -18.58 3.21
C GLN A 282 4.45 -18.31 1.84
N ASP A 283 4.54 -19.31 0.97
CA ASP A 283 5.13 -19.17 -0.36
C ASP A 283 4.23 -18.36 -1.30
N ALA A 284 2.91 -18.51 -1.19
CA ALA A 284 1.94 -17.67 -1.91
C ALA A 284 2.03 -16.20 -1.44
N HIS A 285 2.10 -15.96 -0.12
CA HIS A 285 2.21 -14.61 0.44
C HIS A 285 3.49 -13.87 0.01
N LYS A 286 4.63 -14.57 -0.14
CA LYS A 286 5.87 -13.97 -0.67
C LYS A 286 5.71 -13.42 -2.10
N LEU A 287 4.72 -13.91 -2.83
CA LEU A 287 4.39 -13.50 -4.19
C LEU A 287 3.16 -12.58 -4.24
N ASN A 288 2.70 -12.06 -3.10
CA ASN A 288 1.50 -11.23 -2.95
C ASN A 288 0.18 -11.92 -3.36
N LEU A 289 0.13 -13.25 -3.42
CA LEU A 289 -1.10 -14.00 -3.71
C LEU A 289 -1.93 -14.17 -2.42
N LYS A 290 -3.23 -13.85 -2.49
CA LYS A 290 -4.20 -14.19 -1.44
C LYS A 290 -4.50 -15.68 -1.41
N VAL A 291 -4.75 -16.24 -0.23
CA VAL A 291 -5.04 -17.68 -0.07
C VAL A 291 -6.40 -17.89 0.58
N HIS A 292 -7.36 -18.40 -0.20
CA HIS A 292 -8.75 -18.64 0.21
C HIS A 292 -9.14 -20.12 0.05
N PRO A 293 -8.77 -21.01 0.99
CA PRO A 293 -9.05 -22.43 0.82
C PRO A 293 -10.53 -22.79 0.90
N TYR A 294 -10.86 -23.90 0.25
CA TYR A 294 -12.19 -24.51 0.25
C TYR A 294 -12.13 -25.99 0.67
N THR A 295 -13.21 -26.61 1.18
CA THR A 295 -14.43 -26.01 1.74
C THR A 295 -14.56 -26.46 3.19
N LEU A 296 -14.84 -25.54 4.09
CA LEU A 296 -15.00 -25.84 5.51
C LEU A 296 -16.46 -26.22 5.79
N ARG A 297 -16.65 -27.42 6.35
CA ARG A 297 -17.97 -28.02 6.63
C ARG A 297 -17.98 -28.64 8.03
N ILE A 298 -18.88 -28.19 8.90
CA ILE A 298 -19.02 -28.78 10.25
C ILE A 298 -19.56 -30.21 10.21
N ASP A 299 -20.35 -30.54 9.20
CA ASP A 299 -20.91 -31.87 8.95
C ASP A 299 -19.97 -32.82 8.17
N GLN A 300 -18.78 -32.33 7.77
CA GLN A 300 -17.73 -33.11 7.09
C GLN A 300 -16.32 -32.66 7.51
N LEU A 301 -16.06 -32.63 8.83
CA LEU A 301 -14.73 -32.27 9.33
C LEU A 301 -13.67 -33.31 8.90
N PRO A 302 -12.44 -32.87 8.57
CA PRO A 302 -11.33 -33.80 8.37
C PRO A 302 -11.12 -34.69 9.60
N PRO A 303 -10.61 -35.93 9.41
CA PRO A 303 -10.20 -36.76 10.53
C PRO A 303 -9.25 -36.02 11.47
N GLN A 304 -9.28 -36.35 12.77
CA GLN A 304 -8.49 -35.71 13.84
C GLN A 304 -8.80 -34.23 14.14
N ILE A 305 -9.65 -33.56 13.37
CA ILE A 305 -10.20 -32.25 13.73
C ILE A 305 -11.28 -32.45 14.81
N ILE A 306 -11.12 -31.73 15.92
CA ILE A 306 -11.95 -31.90 17.13
C ILE A 306 -13.35 -31.31 16.93
N ASN A 307 -13.43 -30.11 16.37
CA ASN A 307 -14.66 -29.38 16.08
C ASN A 307 -14.39 -28.28 15.04
N PHE A 308 -15.42 -27.53 14.66
CA PHE A 308 -15.32 -26.49 13.63
C PHE A 308 -14.41 -25.32 14.04
N ASP A 309 -14.47 -24.88 15.30
CA ASP A 309 -13.57 -23.85 15.84
C ASP A 309 -12.10 -24.28 15.77
N HIS A 310 -11.81 -25.56 16.00
CA HIS A 310 -10.45 -26.10 15.84
C HIS A 310 -9.97 -25.99 14.38
N LEU A 311 -10.83 -26.29 13.40
CA LEU A 311 -10.49 -26.12 11.98
C LEU A 311 -10.24 -24.66 11.62
N LEU A 312 -11.10 -23.75 12.10
CA LEU A 312 -10.97 -22.31 11.88
C LEU A 312 -9.70 -21.75 12.53
N ARG A 313 -9.35 -22.21 13.75
CA ARG A 313 -8.09 -21.87 14.43
C ARG A 313 -6.89 -22.28 13.60
N ILE A 314 -6.87 -23.52 13.11
CA ILE A 314 -5.77 -24.04 12.29
C ILE A 314 -5.61 -23.19 11.03
N LEU A 315 -6.68 -22.86 10.33
CA LEU A 315 -6.58 -22.15 9.06
C LEU A 315 -6.29 -20.66 9.23
N PHE A 316 -7.05 -19.96 10.08
CA PHE A 316 -6.90 -18.51 10.25
C PHE A 316 -5.68 -18.13 11.08
N LEU A 317 -5.33 -18.92 12.11
CA LEU A 317 -4.30 -18.55 13.08
C LEU A 317 -2.99 -19.28 12.80
N ASP A 318 -3.03 -20.62 12.70
CA ASP A 318 -1.79 -21.39 12.55
C ASP A 318 -1.25 -21.32 11.10
N ALA A 319 -2.12 -21.45 10.09
CA ALA A 319 -1.76 -21.37 8.68
C ALA A 319 -1.81 -19.95 8.09
N ASN A 320 -2.49 -19.03 8.77
CA ASN A 320 -2.60 -17.62 8.41
C ASN A 320 -3.24 -17.36 7.02
N VAL A 321 -4.21 -18.17 6.58
CA VAL A 321 -4.92 -17.94 5.29
C VAL A 321 -5.68 -16.62 5.29
N ASP A 322 -5.89 -15.97 4.13
CA ASP A 322 -6.54 -14.65 4.05
C ASP A 322 -8.08 -14.71 4.17
N GLY A 323 -8.67 -15.88 3.93
CA GLY A 323 -10.10 -16.08 3.93
C GLY A 323 -10.46 -17.56 3.85
N VAL A 324 -11.72 -17.93 4.09
CA VAL A 324 -12.16 -19.32 3.93
C VAL A 324 -13.51 -19.41 3.23
N PHE A 325 -13.65 -20.41 2.36
CA PHE A 325 -14.94 -20.84 1.84
C PHE A 325 -15.61 -21.79 2.82
N THR A 326 -16.85 -21.50 3.22
CA THR A 326 -17.60 -22.36 4.13
C THR A 326 -19.08 -22.42 3.78
N ASP A 327 -19.67 -23.60 4.02
CA ASP A 327 -21.11 -23.83 3.90
C ASP A 327 -21.89 -23.25 5.10
N PHE A 328 -21.19 -22.87 6.18
CA PHE A 328 -21.76 -22.40 7.46
C PHE A 328 -21.21 -21.00 7.81
N PRO A 329 -21.65 -19.93 7.11
CA PRO A 329 -21.01 -18.61 7.20
C PRO A 329 -21.09 -17.99 8.60
N ASP A 330 -22.21 -18.20 9.31
CA ASP A 330 -22.44 -17.71 10.67
C ASP A 330 -21.38 -18.21 11.65
N LEU A 331 -21.01 -19.50 11.58
CA LEU A 331 -20.02 -20.08 12.48
C LEU A 331 -18.62 -19.48 12.25
N ALA A 332 -18.23 -19.26 11.00
CA ALA A 332 -16.95 -18.64 10.68
C ALA A 332 -16.94 -17.14 11.04
N VAL A 333 -18.04 -16.42 10.80
CA VAL A 333 -18.20 -15.02 11.21
C VAL A 333 -18.16 -14.89 12.73
N GLU A 334 -18.88 -15.74 13.46
CA GLU A 334 -18.90 -15.76 14.92
C GLU A 334 -17.50 -16.05 15.48
N PHE A 335 -16.76 -16.99 14.89
CA PHE A 335 -15.37 -17.27 15.27
C PHE A 335 -14.49 -16.03 15.12
N LEU A 336 -14.57 -15.33 13.99
CA LEU A 336 -13.79 -14.10 13.76
C LEU A 336 -14.21 -12.96 14.70
N GLN A 337 -15.49 -12.87 15.06
CA GLN A 337 -15.99 -11.89 16.03
C GLN A 337 -15.51 -12.19 17.46
N LYS A 338 -15.43 -13.48 17.84
CA LYS A 338 -14.87 -13.93 19.13
C LYS A 338 -13.35 -13.77 19.22
N ASN A 339 -12.68 -13.70 18.07
CA ASN A 339 -11.23 -13.53 17.95
C ASN A 339 -10.90 -12.25 17.16
N PRO A 340 -11.26 -11.06 17.70
CA PRO A 340 -11.23 -9.78 16.96
C PRO A 340 -9.82 -9.33 16.56
N GLU A 341 -8.78 -9.92 17.15
CA GLU A 341 -7.37 -9.79 16.73
C GLU A 341 -7.13 -10.31 15.31
N HIS A 342 -8.01 -11.21 14.86
CA HIS A 342 -7.86 -12.01 13.66
C HIS A 342 -9.10 -11.99 12.77
N GLY A 343 -10.20 -11.35 13.18
CA GLY A 343 -11.39 -11.17 12.34
C GLY A 343 -11.24 -10.07 11.29
N PHE A 344 -11.94 -10.20 10.15
CA PHE A 344 -12.39 -9.01 9.42
C PHE A 344 -13.31 -8.27 10.38
N GLN A 345 -12.76 -7.25 11.02
CA GLN A 345 -13.60 -6.21 11.54
C GLN A 345 -14.27 -5.62 10.31
N LEU A 346 -15.61 -5.68 10.27
CA LEU A 346 -16.39 -4.57 9.74
C LEU A 346 -15.97 -3.34 10.58
N GLU A 347 -14.74 -2.85 10.37
CA GLU A 347 -14.37 -1.50 10.71
C GLU A 347 -15.27 -0.69 9.82
N ASN A 348 -16.44 -0.37 10.36
CA ASN A 348 -17.28 0.75 10.00
C ASN A 348 -16.43 1.69 9.15
N ARG A 349 -16.64 1.74 7.83
CA ARG A 349 -16.08 2.82 7.01
C ARG A 349 -16.35 4.15 7.70
N THR A 350 -17.47 4.26 8.42
CA THR A 350 -17.77 5.36 9.34
C THR A 350 -16.80 5.53 10.53
N THR A 351 -16.25 4.51 11.18
CA THR A 351 -15.23 4.64 12.26
C THR A 351 -13.85 4.96 11.69
N TYR A 352 -13.41 4.30 10.62
CA TYR A 352 -12.13 4.62 9.95
C TYR A 352 -12.18 6.02 9.33
N GLU A 353 -13.27 6.40 8.66
CA GLU A 353 -13.51 7.77 8.19
C GLU A 353 -13.64 8.75 9.37
N ARG A 354 -14.33 8.40 10.47
CA ARG A 354 -14.38 9.26 11.66
C ARG A 354 -13.00 9.45 12.28
N ALA A 355 -12.18 8.40 12.35
CA ALA A 355 -10.81 8.46 12.85
C ALA A 355 -9.94 9.30 11.91
N ARG A 356 -10.00 9.09 10.60
CA ARG A 356 -9.30 9.94 9.61
C ARG A 356 -9.75 11.39 9.68
N VAL A 357 -11.05 11.65 9.72
CA VAL A 357 -11.62 12.99 9.86
C VAL A 357 -11.24 13.63 11.21
N TRP A 358 -11.17 12.84 12.27
CA TRP A 358 -10.72 13.29 13.58
C TRP A 358 -9.24 13.64 13.56
N LEU A 359 -8.39 12.77 13.01
CA LEU A 359 -6.95 12.98 12.84
C LEU A 359 -6.69 14.21 11.98
N ASP A 360 -7.38 14.35 10.85
CA ASP A 360 -7.32 15.52 9.98
C ASP A 360 -7.62 16.82 10.75
N ARG A 361 -8.57 16.80 11.70
CA ARG A 361 -8.94 17.96 12.50
C ARG A 361 -8.03 18.22 13.70
N HIS A 362 -7.42 17.19 14.30
CA HIS A 362 -6.77 17.31 15.61
C HIS A 362 -5.28 17.00 15.60
N LEU A 363 -4.81 16.11 14.73
CA LEU A 363 -3.39 15.83 14.58
C LEU A 363 -2.71 17.01 13.89
N ARG A 364 -1.57 17.45 14.43
CA ARG A 364 -0.76 18.51 13.83
C ARG A 364 0.46 17.93 13.12
N MET A 365 0.97 18.66 12.14
CA MET A 365 2.11 18.19 11.35
C MET A 365 3.37 17.93 12.20
N ASN A 366 3.56 18.65 13.30
CA ASN A 366 4.64 18.45 14.27
C ASN A 366 4.37 17.27 15.25
N GLN A 367 3.51 16.34 14.87
CA GLN A 367 3.28 15.10 15.60
C GLN A 367 3.43 13.88 14.69
N ILE A 368 4.03 14.08 13.51
CA ILE A 368 4.28 13.10 12.48
C ILE A 368 5.80 13.00 12.28
N GLN A 369 6.30 11.79 12.11
CA GLN A 369 7.69 11.52 11.75
C GLN A 369 7.76 10.89 10.36
N ALA A 370 8.74 11.28 9.57
CA ALA A 370 8.94 10.83 8.20
C ALA A 370 10.42 10.59 7.90
N ILE A 371 10.69 9.78 6.87
CA ILE A 371 12.00 9.67 6.24
C ILE A 371 12.11 10.71 5.12
N GLY A 372 13.31 11.23 4.94
CA GLY A 372 13.70 11.98 3.77
C GLY A 372 15.10 11.65 3.30
N SER A 373 15.50 12.27 2.20
CA SER A 373 16.82 12.10 1.62
C SER A 373 17.69 13.33 1.81
N HIS A 374 18.99 13.08 2.00
CA HIS A 374 20.02 14.12 2.01
C HIS A 374 20.56 14.26 0.57
N ASN A 375 20.84 15.49 0.12
CA ASN A 375 21.21 15.78 -1.27
C ASN A 375 20.38 15.03 -2.35
N SER A 376 19.06 15.10 -2.24
CA SER A 376 18.08 14.29 -2.99
C SER A 376 18.24 14.33 -4.52
N PHE A 377 18.92 15.34 -5.04
CA PHE A 377 19.12 15.59 -6.45
C PHE A 377 20.34 14.86 -7.04
N LYS A 378 21.22 14.31 -6.19
CA LYS A 378 22.58 13.91 -6.57
C LYS A 378 22.60 12.65 -7.43
N GLU A 379 23.21 12.73 -8.61
CA GLU A 379 23.54 11.56 -9.43
C GLU A 379 24.96 11.03 -9.09
N ALA A 380 25.26 9.78 -9.46
CA ALA A 380 26.61 9.26 -9.30
C ALA A 380 27.66 10.09 -10.06
N ILE A 381 28.82 10.28 -9.41
CA ILE A 381 30.01 10.81 -10.07
C ILE A 381 30.49 9.77 -11.09
N ALA A 382 30.76 10.22 -12.33
CA ALA A 382 31.24 9.34 -13.39
C ALA A 382 32.51 8.60 -12.97
N SER A 383 32.62 7.30 -13.30
CA SER A 383 33.68 6.41 -12.79
C SER A 383 35.10 6.94 -13.00
N SER A 384 35.37 7.56 -14.14
CA SER A 384 36.68 8.18 -14.43
C SER A 384 37.00 9.36 -13.51
N LEU A 385 36.02 10.22 -13.23
CA LEU A 385 36.19 11.35 -12.31
C LEU A 385 36.29 10.84 -10.87
N MET A 386 35.47 9.86 -10.49
CA MET A 386 35.55 9.21 -9.18
C MET A 386 36.92 8.57 -8.95
N LYS A 387 37.52 7.96 -9.99
CA LYS A 387 38.89 7.44 -9.92
C LYS A 387 39.90 8.56 -9.64
N ILE A 388 39.82 9.69 -10.33
CA ILE A 388 40.71 10.84 -10.11
C ILE A 388 40.58 11.34 -8.66
N LEU A 389 39.34 11.46 -8.16
CA LEU A 389 39.09 11.88 -6.78
C LEU A 389 39.70 10.88 -5.80
N ARG A 390 39.45 9.59 -5.98
CA ARG A 390 39.94 8.54 -5.08
C ARG A 390 41.46 8.40 -5.10
N ASP A 391 42.11 8.62 -6.24
CA ASP A 391 43.57 8.62 -6.35
C ASP A 391 44.21 9.83 -5.62
N ARG A 392 43.47 10.93 -5.46
CA ARG A 392 43.95 12.18 -4.82
C ARG A 392 43.59 12.29 -3.34
N ASP A 393 42.35 11.96 -3.00
CA ASP A 393 41.77 12.05 -1.67
C ASP A 393 40.70 10.93 -1.52
N PRO A 394 41.12 9.73 -1.08
CA PRO A 394 40.23 8.59 -0.93
C PRO A 394 39.07 8.85 0.02
N ASP A 395 39.31 9.56 1.13
CA ASP A 395 38.30 9.80 2.16
C ASP A 395 37.19 10.72 1.64
N THR A 396 37.57 11.79 0.93
CA THR A 396 36.59 12.65 0.24
C THR A 396 35.87 11.89 -0.87
N ALA A 397 36.58 11.06 -1.65
CA ALA A 397 35.93 10.29 -2.70
C ALA A 397 34.88 9.32 -2.14
N ASP A 398 35.18 8.65 -1.03
CA ASP A 398 34.27 7.69 -0.41
C ASP A 398 33.07 8.36 0.24
N SER A 399 33.20 9.56 0.80
CA SER A 399 32.06 10.34 1.33
C SER A 399 31.12 10.85 0.23
N LEU A 400 31.61 11.01 -1.00
CA LEU A 400 30.83 11.43 -2.18
C LEU A 400 30.22 10.26 -2.96
N ASP A 401 30.53 9.02 -2.57
CA ASP A 401 30.16 7.81 -3.30
C ASP A 401 28.74 7.36 -2.96
N TYR A 402 27.74 8.13 -3.38
CA TYR A 402 26.31 7.81 -3.29
C TYR A 402 25.53 8.53 -4.40
N GLU A 403 24.27 8.14 -4.60
CA GLU A 403 23.38 8.69 -5.63
C GLU A 403 21.92 8.47 -5.28
N HIS A 404 21.05 9.21 -5.96
CA HIS A 404 19.60 9.15 -5.82
C HIS A 404 18.89 9.01 -7.17
N ILE A 405 17.78 8.26 -7.14
CA ILE A 405 16.74 8.29 -8.17
C ILE A 405 16.08 9.68 -8.24
N SER A 406 15.19 9.94 -9.19
CA SER A 406 14.55 11.26 -9.35
C SER A 406 13.75 11.70 -8.10
N LEU A 407 13.51 13.01 -7.96
CA LEU A 407 12.71 13.54 -6.84
C LEU A 407 11.29 12.96 -6.84
N THR A 408 10.70 12.77 -8.02
CA THR A 408 9.37 12.16 -8.22
C THR A 408 9.33 10.72 -7.69
N GLU A 409 10.33 9.91 -8.03
CA GLU A 409 10.40 8.52 -7.60
C GLU A 409 10.63 8.42 -6.08
N GLN A 410 11.45 9.31 -5.51
CA GLN A 410 11.63 9.41 -4.06
C GLN A 410 10.32 9.69 -3.34
N LEU A 411 9.53 10.65 -3.82
CA LEU A 411 8.22 10.97 -3.24
C LEU A 411 7.22 9.82 -3.40
N ALA A 412 7.27 9.09 -4.53
CA ALA A 412 6.46 7.91 -4.80
C ALA A 412 6.81 6.73 -3.86
N LEU A 413 8.06 6.60 -3.44
CA LEU A 413 8.50 5.65 -2.40
C LEU A 413 8.09 6.07 -0.98
N GLY A 414 7.49 7.25 -0.82
CA GLY A 414 6.95 7.71 0.47
C GLY A 414 7.85 8.68 1.23
N LEU A 415 8.97 9.14 0.67
CA LEU A 415 9.77 10.17 1.33
C LEU A 415 8.96 11.47 1.48
N ARG A 416 9.11 12.16 2.61
CA ARG A 416 8.45 13.45 2.89
C ARG A 416 9.42 14.56 3.30
N GLN A 417 10.72 14.32 3.15
CA GLN A 417 11.72 15.37 3.13
C GLN A 417 12.69 15.16 1.96
N LEU A 418 13.02 16.27 1.29
CA LEU A 418 14.04 16.36 0.25
C LEU A 418 15.03 17.47 0.62
N GLU A 419 16.28 17.38 0.19
CA GLU A 419 17.32 18.37 0.40
C GLU A 419 17.95 18.78 -0.92
N LEU A 420 18.06 20.09 -1.14
CA LEU A 420 18.63 20.67 -2.35
C LEU A 420 19.78 21.62 -2.00
N ASP A 421 20.92 21.37 -2.62
CA ASP A 421 22.06 22.28 -2.60
C ASP A 421 21.93 23.29 -3.73
N LEU A 422 21.90 24.57 -3.39
CA LEU A 422 21.71 25.65 -4.34
C LEU A 422 22.96 26.52 -4.47
N PHE A 423 23.35 26.75 -5.71
CA PHE A 423 24.33 27.76 -6.10
C PHE A 423 23.63 28.90 -6.85
N TYR A 424 23.92 30.14 -6.45
CA TYR A 424 23.33 31.32 -7.07
C TYR A 424 24.04 31.70 -8.37
N ASP A 425 23.29 31.78 -9.48
CA ASP A 425 23.82 32.11 -10.80
C ASP A 425 22.85 33.05 -11.58
N PRO A 426 22.78 34.35 -11.21
CA PRO A 426 21.79 35.27 -11.76
C PRO A 426 21.95 35.55 -13.25
N GLU A 427 23.15 35.37 -13.81
CA GLU A 427 23.41 35.56 -15.24
C GLU A 427 23.32 34.24 -16.03
N GLY A 428 23.45 33.10 -15.34
CA GLY A 428 23.53 31.79 -15.96
C GLY A 428 24.93 31.46 -16.51
N GLY A 429 25.17 30.17 -16.75
CA GLY A 429 26.37 29.66 -17.42
C GLY A 429 27.58 29.45 -16.51
N ARG A 430 27.56 29.93 -15.25
CA ARG A 430 28.70 29.82 -14.32
C ARG A 430 29.12 28.37 -14.06
N TYR A 431 28.15 27.47 -14.05
CA TYR A 431 28.33 26.04 -13.77
C TYR A 431 28.13 25.14 -15.00
N ALA A 432 28.11 25.72 -16.21
CA ALA A 432 27.88 24.97 -17.44
C ALA A 432 29.10 24.15 -17.89
N ASN A 433 30.30 24.48 -17.41
CA ASN A 433 31.56 23.83 -17.83
C ASN A 433 32.41 23.42 -16.61
N PRO A 434 31.99 22.41 -15.83
CA PRO A 434 32.69 22.01 -14.61
C PRO A 434 34.08 21.41 -14.92
N TYR A 435 35.07 21.79 -14.11
CA TYR A 435 36.47 21.41 -14.31
C TYR A 435 36.70 19.89 -14.29
N GLY A 436 35.91 19.11 -13.55
CA GLY A 436 36.04 17.66 -13.51
C GLY A 436 35.95 16.99 -14.90
N ILE A 437 35.21 17.58 -15.84
CA ILE A 437 35.17 17.11 -17.23
C ILE A 437 36.51 17.36 -17.92
N THR A 438 37.11 18.53 -17.71
CA THR A 438 38.44 18.90 -18.24
C THR A 438 39.51 17.98 -17.66
N ALA A 439 39.50 17.73 -16.34
CA ALA A 439 40.45 16.84 -15.69
C ALA A 439 40.43 15.41 -16.27
N VAL A 440 39.25 14.85 -16.53
CA VAL A 440 39.11 13.52 -17.15
C VAL A 440 39.71 13.50 -18.57
N LYS A 441 39.51 14.57 -19.36
CA LYS A 441 40.10 14.69 -20.71
C LYS A 441 41.62 14.77 -20.65
N GLU A 442 42.16 15.59 -19.75
CA GLU A 442 43.61 15.78 -19.60
C GLU A 442 44.34 14.50 -19.16
N MET A 443 43.68 13.66 -18.35
CA MET A 443 44.20 12.35 -17.95
C MET A 443 43.96 11.23 -18.97
N ASN A 444 43.37 11.55 -20.13
CA ASN A 444 43.05 10.59 -21.19
C ASN A 444 42.18 9.40 -20.68
N PHE A 445 41.29 9.67 -19.73
CA PHE A 445 40.33 8.69 -19.24
C PHE A 445 39.02 8.73 -20.05
N PRO A 446 38.26 7.61 -20.12
CA PRO A 446 36.96 7.59 -20.79
C PRO A 446 36.01 8.65 -20.22
N LEU A 447 35.36 9.41 -21.09
CA LEU A 447 34.34 10.38 -20.68
C LEU A 447 33.09 9.66 -20.16
N GLY A 448 32.49 10.20 -19.11
CA GLY A 448 31.15 9.79 -18.66
C GLY A 448 30.05 10.26 -19.63
N PRO A 449 28.77 10.02 -19.27
CA PRO A 449 27.62 10.53 -20.01
C PRO A 449 27.72 12.05 -20.24
N PRO A 450 27.14 12.62 -21.32
CA PRO A 450 27.13 14.07 -21.52
C PRO A 450 26.59 14.82 -20.29
N TYR A 451 27.24 15.90 -19.89
CA TYR A 451 26.75 16.81 -18.86
C TYR A 451 25.96 17.94 -19.53
N ASP A 452 24.78 18.24 -18.98
CA ASP A 452 23.88 19.28 -19.47
C ASP A 452 23.71 19.34 -21.00
N PRO A 453 23.30 18.24 -21.66
CA PRO A 453 23.18 18.19 -23.12
C PRO A 453 22.16 19.18 -23.69
N LYS A 454 21.27 19.72 -22.84
CA LYS A 454 20.24 20.70 -23.21
C LYS A 454 20.63 22.15 -22.87
N GLY A 455 21.84 22.39 -22.35
CA GLY A 455 22.33 23.72 -22.02
C GLY A 455 21.52 24.45 -20.94
N LYS A 456 20.84 23.72 -20.04
CA LYS A 456 20.00 24.26 -18.96
C LYS A 456 20.79 25.10 -17.97
N MET A 457 22.06 24.80 -17.76
CA MET A 457 22.96 25.51 -16.86
C MET A 457 23.26 26.93 -17.37
N ASN A 458 23.04 27.23 -18.65
CA ASN A 458 23.18 28.57 -19.23
C ASN A 458 22.05 29.54 -18.86
N ASN A 459 20.91 29.03 -18.37
CA ASN A 459 19.81 29.90 -17.98
C ASN A 459 20.13 30.65 -16.68
N PRO A 460 19.68 31.89 -16.47
CA PRO A 460 19.68 32.55 -15.16
C PRO A 460 18.97 31.74 -14.06
N GLY A 461 19.38 31.92 -12.80
CA GLY A 461 18.69 31.41 -11.60
C GLY A 461 19.56 30.50 -10.73
N PHE A 462 18.94 29.72 -9.86
CA PHE A 462 19.68 28.80 -8.98
C PHE A 462 20.00 27.47 -9.66
N LYS A 463 21.22 26.99 -9.43
CA LYS A 463 21.70 25.68 -9.88
C LYS A 463 21.65 24.67 -8.76
N VAL A 464 21.33 23.43 -9.10
CA VAL A 464 21.23 22.33 -8.14
C VAL A 464 22.36 21.36 -8.41
N LEU A 465 23.33 21.30 -7.51
CA LEU A 465 24.50 20.43 -7.58
C LEU A 465 25.20 20.38 -6.22
N HIS A 466 25.99 19.33 -5.95
CA HIS A 466 26.57 19.10 -4.62
C HIS A 466 27.91 19.85 -4.46
N VAL A 467 28.83 19.72 -5.42
CA VAL A 467 30.12 20.42 -5.43
C VAL A 467 30.47 20.89 -6.85
N GLN A 468 30.70 22.20 -7.02
CA GLN A 468 30.73 22.89 -8.33
C GLN A 468 31.45 22.15 -9.47
N ASP A 469 32.65 21.66 -9.22
CA ASP A 469 33.52 21.16 -10.30
C ASP A 469 33.80 19.66 -10.23
N ILE A 470 33.44 19.00 -9.13
CA ILE A 470 33.81 17.61 -8.87
C ILE A 470 32.62 16.67 -8.57
N ASP A 471 31.48 17.22 -8.19
CA ASP A 471 30.24 16.48 -7.93
C ASP A 471 29.03 17.31 -8.40
N PHE A 472 29.01 17.54 -9.70
CA PHE A 472 28.16 18.51 -10.37
C PHE A 472 26.92 17.90 -11.05
N ARG A 473 26.75 16.58 -10.98
CA ARG A 473 25.65 15.90 -11.66
C ARG A 473 24.40 15.91 -10.79
N SER A 474 23.26 16.15 -11.43
CA SER A 474 21.98 16.26 -10.77
C SER A 474 20.86 15.77 -11.67
N ASN A 475 19.91 15.07 -11.08
CA ASN A 475 18.66 14.68 -11.72
C ASN A 475 17.76 15.90 -12.05
N CYS A 476 18.04 17.07 -11.46
CA CYS A 476 17.32 18.32 -11.68
C CYS A 476 18.25 19.55 -11.67
N LEU A 477 19.01 19.78 -12.75
CA LEU A 477 20.08 20.81 -12.87
C LEU A 477 19.73 22.25 -12.41
N THR A 478 18.46 22.66 -12.41
CA THR A 478 18.04 24.00 -11.97
C THR A 478 16.95 23.92 -10.90
N PHE A 479 16.93 24.87 -9.98
CA PHE A 479 15.98 24.86 -8.87
C PHE A 479 14.54 24.98 -9.35
N LYS A 480 14.27 25.82 -10.35
CA LYS A 480 12.97 25.90 -11.01
C LYS A 480 12.49 24.57 -11.59
N GLU A 481 13.39 23.71 -12.08
CA GLU A 481 13.02 22.37 -12.54
C GLU A 481 12.69 21.44 -11.38
N ALA A 482 13.53 21.42 -10.34
CA ALA A 482 13.27 20.67 -9.11
C ALA A 482 11.92 21.04 -8.48
N LEU A 483 11.61 22.35 -8.39
CA LEU A 483 10.33 22.86 -7.90
C LEU A 483 9.15 22.38 -8.75
N LYS A 484 9.27 22.42 -10.08
CA LYS A 484 8.21 21.96 -11.00
C LYS A 484 7.96 20.47 -10.87
N GLU A 485 9.01 19.68 -10.70
CA GLU A 485 8.92 18.25 -10.52
C GLU A 485 8.13 17.91 -9.24
N VAL A 486 8.53 18.49 -8.10
CA VAL A 486 7.79 18.31 -6.84
C VAL A 486 6.36 18.83 -6.94
N TYR A 487 6.15 19.98 -7.60
CA TYR A 487 4.82 20.56 -7.80
C TYR A 487 3.90 19.61 -8.57
N GLN A 488 4.39 19.03 -9.67
CA GLN A 488 3.62 18.09 -10.50
C GLN A 488 3.24 16.84 -9.72
N TRP A 489 4.20 16.25 -8.98
CA TRP A 489 3.91 15.10 -8.13
C TRP A 489 2.90 15.44 -7.02
N SER A 490 3.08 16.58 -6.35
CA SER A 490 2.17 17.05 -5.29
C SER A 490 0.73 17.22 -5.82
N LYS A 491 0.58 17.74 -7.04
CA LYS A 491 -0.73 17.88 -7.70
C LYS A 491 -1.39 16.56 -8.06
N ALA A 492 -0.61 15.57 -8.48
CA ALA A 492 -1.12 14.23 -8.71
C ALA A 492 -1.52 13.51 -7.40
N ASN A 493 -0.95 13.94 -6.26
CA ASN A 493 -1.13 13.28 -4.96
C ASN A 493 -1.72 14.23 -3.89
N PRO A 494 -2.88 14.86 -4.08
CA PRO A 494 -3.36 15.99 -3.25
C PRO A 494 -3.60 15.66 -1.77
N ARG A 495 -3.57 14.40 -1.37
CA ARG A 495 -3.74 13.94 0.01
C ARG A 495 -2.42 13.63 0.74
N HIS A 496 -1.26 13.75 0.07
CA HIS A 496 0.03 13.47 0.69
C HIS A 496 0.23 14.29 1.97
N THR A 497 0.92 13.73 2.97
CA THR A 497 1.38 14.48 4.15
C THR A 497 2.38 15.58 3.74
N PRO A 498 2.50 16.69 4.49
CA PRO A 498 3.32 17.82 4.07
C PRO A 498 4.78 17.43 3.79
N ILE A 499 5.32 17.94 2.68
CA ILE A 499 6.69 17.69 2.24
C ILE A 499 7.59 18.84 2.71
N LEU A 500 8.68 18.52 3.40
CA LEU A 500 9.77 19.44 3.69
C LEU A 500 10.78 19.45 2.55
N ILE A 501 11.17 20.62 2.06
CA ILE A 501 12.36 20.80 1.23
C ILE A 501 13.37 21.64 2.02
N THR A 502 14.47 21.02 2.45
CA THR A 502 15.61 21.74 3.02
C THR A 502 16.46 22.32 1.89
N ILE A 503 16.88 23.57 2.05
CA ILE A 503 17.69 24.30 1.07
C ILE A 503 19.01 24.66 1.71
N ASN A 504 20.09 24.06 1.20
CA ASN A 504 21.44 24.43 1.57
C ASN A 504 21.98 25.44 0.55
N THR A 505 22.47 26.57 1.04
CA THR A 505 22.92 27.70 0.20
C THR A 505 24.44 27.67 0.05
N LYS A 506 24.94 27.16 -1.08
CA LYS A 506 26.36 26.87 -1.26
C LYS A 506 27.11 28.10 -1.77
N GLU A 507 28.10 28.53 -0.99
CA GLU A 507 29.02 29.64 -1.32
C GLU A 507 30.49 29.30 -1.03
N GLY A 508 30.78 28.03 -0.70
CA GLY A 508 32.11 27.56 -0.32
C GLY A 508 33.13 27.67 -1.46
N VAL A 509 34.22 28.37 -1.20
CA VAL A 509 35.33 28.52 -2.14
C VAL A 509 36.29 27.32 -2.03
N ILE A 510 36.50 26.62 -3.13
CA ILE A 510 37.55 25.61 -3.26
C ILE A 510 38.76 26.29 -3.88
N ASN A 511 39.86 26.38 -3.11
CA ASN A 511 41.10 27.04 -3.54
C ASN A 511 41.90 26.12 -4.49
N GLN A 512 41.38 25.91 -5.70
CA GLN A 512 42.03 25.20 -6.80
C GLN A 512 42.02 26.10 -8.05
N PRO A 513 43.12 26.18 -8.81
CA PRO A 513 43.15 26.91 -10.07
C PRO A 513 42.03 26.43 -11.02
N ASN A 514 41.38 27.37 -11.70
CA ASN A 514 40.32 27.13 -12.68
C ASN A 514 38.99 26.59 -12.14
N PHE A 515 38.87 26.36 -10.83
CA PHE A 515 37.58 26.00 -10.23
C PHE A 515 36.65 27.21 -10.20
N VAL A 516 35.39 26.96 -10.49
CA VAL A 516 34.32 27.94 -10.45
C VAL A 516 34.22 28.50 -9.03
N GLN A 517 34.19 29.83 -8.94
CA GLN A 517 34.00 30.55 -7.69
C GLN A 517 32.51 30.83 -7.48
N PRO A 518 31.89 30.29 -6.42
CA PRO A 518 30.49 30.57 -6.10
C PRO A 518 30.24 32.04 -5.80
N LEU A 519 29.03 32.50 -6.09
CA LEU A 519 28.56 33.81 -5.66
C LEU A 519 28.02 33.74 -4.22
N PRO A 520 28.17 34.81 -3.43
CA PRO A 520 27.64 34.87 -2.07
C PRO A 520 26.11 34.90 -2.08
N PHE A 521 25.50 34.34 -1.03
CA PHE A 521 24.06 34.51 -0.78
C PHE A 521 23.81 35.81 0.00
N ASP A 522 23.81 36.92 -0.73
CA ASP A 522 23.43 38.22 -0.19
C ASP A 522 21.90 38.41 -0.09
N LYS A 523 21.47 39.60 0.33
CA LYS A 523 20.04 39.93 0.43
C LYS A 523 19.30 39.73 -0.89
N GLN A 524 19.90 40.09 -2.01
CA GLN A 524 19.24 39.98 -3.31
C GLN A 524 19.10 38.52 -3.74
N ALA A 525 20.13 37.69 -3.50
CA ALA A 525 20.05 36.25 -3.74
C ALA A 525 18.90 35.63 -2.94
N PHE A 526 18.76 35.98 -1.66
CA PHE A 526 17.65 35.50 -0.83
C PHE A 526 16.27 35.98 -1.28
N ASP A 527 16.15 37.23 -1.71
CA ASP A 527 14.89 37.76 -2.25
C ASP A 527 14.52 37.05 -3.57
N HIS A 528 15.51 36.72 -4.41
CA HIS A 528 15.30 35.90 -5.62
C HIS A 528 14.91 34.45 -5.28
N LEU A 529 15.46 33.87 -4.22
CA LEU A 529 15.11 32.52 -3.77
C LEU A 529 13.62 32.43 -3.40
N ASP A 530 13.13 33.38 -2.60
CA ASP A 530 11.70 33.47 -2.25
C ASP A 530 10.83 33.63 -3.51
N GLN A 531 11.25 34.47 -4.45
CA GLN A 531 10.53 34.71 -5.72
C GLN A 531 10.51 33.48 -6.63
N GLU A 532 11.60 32.71 -6.70
CA GLU A 532 11.66 31.52 -7.55
C GLU A 532 10.72 30.43 -7.05
N ILE A 533 10.63 30.22 -5.72
CA ILE A 533 9.63 29.34 -5.10
C ILE A 533 8.22 29.80 -5.47
N LEU A 534 7.92 31.09 -5.30
CA LEU A 534 6.61 31.67 -5.60
C LEU A 534 6.28 31.70 -7.11
N SER A 535 7.28 31.53 -7.98
CA SER A 535 7.07 31.41 -9.43
C SER A 535 6.46 30.07 -9.83
N VAL A 536 6.53 29.07 -8.93
CA VAL A 536 6.00 27.71 -9.15
C VAL A 536 4.83 27.42 -8.20
N PHE A 537 4.97 27.73 -6.91
CA PHE A 537 3.96 27.45 -5.90
C PHE A 537 3.16 28.69 -5.53
N ARG A 538 1.83 28.54 -5.41
CA ARG A 538 0.98 29.57 -4.79
C ARG A 538 1.14 29.50 -3.28
N LYS A 539 1.04 30.64 -2.59
CA LYS A 539 1.10 30.69 -1.12
C LYS A 539 0.11 29.72 -0.45
N SER A 540 -1.07 29.50 -1.01
CA SER A 540 -2.06 28.55 -0.49
C SER A 540 -1.63 27.08 -0.53
N GLU A 541 -0.65 26.75 -1.36
CA GLU A 541 -0.06 25.41 -1.54
C GLU A 541 1.18 25.23 -0.64
N LEU A 542 1.53 26.27 0.13
CA LEU A 542 2.67 26.29 1.02
C LEU A 542 2.26 26.37 2.49
N ILE A 543 3.10 25.81 3.36
CA ILE A 543 3.08 26.14 4.79
C ILE A 543 4.20 27.16 5.01
N LEU A 544 3.82 28.38 5.39
CA LEU A 544 4.73 29.53 5.51
C LEU A 544 4.94 29.88 6.99
N PRO A 545 6.08 30.50 7.35
CA PRO A 545 6.29 31.07 8.69
C PRO A 545 5.12 31.95 9.15
N ASP A 546 4.58 32.79 8.28
CA ASP A 546 3.42 33.64 8.58
C ASP A 546 2.14 32.84 8.90
N HIS A 547 1.90 31.72 8.21
CA HIS A 547 0.74 30.87 8.46
C HIS A 547 0.82 30.23 9.85
N VAL A 548 2.02 29.82 10.28
CA VAL A 548 2.25 29.21 11.60
C VAL A 548 2.28 30.28 12.69
N ARG A 549 2.86 31.45 12.42
CA ARG A 549 2.91 32.56 13.39
C ARG A 549 1.51 33.10 13.69
N GLY A 550 0.63 33.18 12.69
CA GLY A 550 -0.71 33.71 12.85
C GLY A 550 -0.70 35.11 13.47
N ASN A 551 -1.41 35.28 14.59
CA ASN A 551 -1.49 36.56 15.30
C ASN A 551 -0.42 36.77 16.39
N TYR A 552 0.48 35.80 16.60
CA TYR A 552 1.56 35.95 17.56
C TYR A 552 2.62 36.92 17.04
N GLN A 553 3.26 37.67 17.95
CA GLN A 553 4.38 38.54 17.57
C GLN A 553 5.63 37.74 17.18
N LYS A 554 5.85 36.60 17.84
CA LYS A 554 6.99 35.72 17.63
C LYS A 554 6.51 34.34 17.19
N LEU A 555 7.12 33.80 16.14
CA LEU A 555 6.92 32.47 15.60
C LEU A 555 7.22 31.40 16.66
N GLU A 556 8.27 31.57 17.47
CA GLU A 556 8.58 30.66 18.58
C GLU A 556 7.42 30.59 19.60
N THR A 557 6.82 31.73 19.94
CA THR A 557 5.65 31.74 20.82
C THR A 557 4.47 31.04 20.18
N ALA A 558 4.30 31.14 18.85
CA ALA A 558 3.25 30.43 18.15
C ALA A 558 3.43 28.90 18.23
N ILE A 559 4.62 28.38 17.90
CA ILE A 559 4.84 26.92 17.87
C ILE A 559 4.77 26.28 19.26
N THR A 560 5.21 27.00 20.31
CA THR A 560 5.10 26.56 21.71
C THR A 560 3.67 26.65 22.27
N ASN A 561 2.74 27.26 21.51
CA ASN A 561 1.29 27.29 21.78
C ASN A 561 0.51 26.51 20.72
N ASP A 562 1.10 25.42 20.21
CA ASP A 562 0.49 24.46 19.30
C ASP A 562 -0.05 25.07 17.98
N GLN A 563 0.61 26.09 17.40
CA GLN A 563 0.14 26.73 16.16
C GLN A 563 0.52 26.01 14.85
N TRP A 564 1.27 24.91 14.90
CA TRP A 564 1.51 24.12 13.69
C TRP A 564 0.17 23.66 13.06
N PRO A 565 -0.03 23.76 11.74
CA PRO A 565 -1.30 23.43 11.12
C PRO A 565 -1.69 21.98 11.36
N THR A 566 -3.01 21.76 11.41
CA THR A 566 -3.57 20.42 11.48
C THR A 566 -3.26 19.64 10.20
N LEU A 567 -3.35 18.32 10.27
CA LEU A 567 -3.12 17.44 9.13
C LEU A 567 -4.02 17.80 7.94
N LYS A 568 -5.31 18.08 8.16
CA LYS A 568 -6.23 18.58 7.12
C LYS A 568 -5.70 19.80 6.37
N THR A 569 -5.12 20.75 7.12
CA THR A 569 -4.63 22.02 6.59
C THR A 569 -3.27 21.87 5.90
N SER A 570 -2.55 20.79 6.23
CA SER A 570 -1.18 20.54 5.79
C SER A 570 -1.09 19.57 4.61
N ARG A 571 -2.12 18.72 4.41
CA ARG A 571 -2.17 17.78 3.28
C ARG A 571 -2.04 18.50 1.93
N GLY A 572 -1.30 17.89 1.02
CA GLY A 572 -1.09 18.41 -0.32
C GLY A 572 -0.23 19.68 -0.37
N LYS A 573 0.51 20.00 0.70
CA LYS A 573 1.35 21.20 0.78
C LYS A 573 2.83 20.89 0.95
N VAL A 574 3.64 21.85 0.54
CA VAL A 574 5.10 21.84 0.67
C VAL A 574 5.54 22.97 1.60
N PHE A 575 6.66 22.82 2.27
CA PHE A 575 7.30 23.90 3.01
C PHE A 575 8.80 23.80 2.94
N PHE A 576 9.47 24.93 3.17
CA PHE A 576 10.90 25.06 2.94
C PHE A 576 11.60 25.47 4.22
N ALA A 577 12.79 24.93 4.44
CA ALA A 577 13.66 25.36 5.53
C ALA A 577 15.07 25.63 5.01
N LEU A 578 15.66 26.74 5.46
CA LEU A 578 17.02 27.13 5.13
C LEU A 578 18.00 26.37 6.03
N ASP A 579 18.84 25.55 5.41
CA ASP A 579 20.02 24.95 6.01
C ASP A 579 21.22 25.85 5.71
N ALA A 580 21.53 26.75 6.63
CA ALA A 580 22.62 27.71 6.46
C ALA A 580 23.21 28.11 7.82
N GLY A 581 24.49 28.50 7.81
CA GLY A 581 25.12 29.07 9.00
C GLY A 581 24.47 30.39 9.44
N GLN A 582 24.71 30.76 10.71
CA GLN A 582 24.05 31.90 11.36
C GLN A 582 24.20 33.21 10.57
N GLU A 583 25.36 33.48 9.97
CA GLU A 583 25.61 34.71 9.19
C GLU A 583 24.60 34.87 8.04
N LYS A 584 24.34 33.80 7.29
CA LYS A 584 23.35 33.78 6.21
C LYS A 584 21.92 33.85 6.73
N ILE A 585 21.63 33.22 7.87
CA ILE A 585 20.32 33.34 8.52
C ILE A 585 20.06 34.79 8.92
N GLU A 586 21.04 35.52 9.45
CA GLU A 586 20.92 36.95 9.78
C GLU A 586 20.61 37.80 8.53
N ILE A 587 21.30 37.53 7.40
CA ILE A 587 21.02 38.20 6.12
C ILE A 587 19.59 37.91 5.67
N TYR A 588 19.17 36.64 5.69
CA TYR A 588 17.84 36.22 5.26
C TYR A 588 16.74 36.87 6.12
N LYS A 589 16.87 36.92 7.45
CA LYS A 589 15.84 37.53 8.30
C LYS A 589 15.92 39.05 8.41
N HIS A 590 16.95 39.69 7.88
CA HIS A 590 17.11 41.15 8.00
C HIS A 590 15.90 41.91 7.43
N GLY A 591 15.25 42.73 8.25
CA GLY A 591 14.01 43.45 7.87
C GLY A 591 12.72 42.62 7.96
N HIS A 592 12.82 41.35 8.37
CA HIS A 592 11.71 40.39 8.49
C HIS A 592 11.65 39.84 9.93
N PRO A 593 11.26 40.66 10.94
CA PRO A 593 11.32 40.24 12.35
C PRO A 593 10.49 38.99 12.59
N SER A 594 11.07 37.92 13.13
CA SER A 594 10.35 36.64 13.26
C SER A 594 9.81 36.10 11.92
N LEU A 595 10.57 36.28 10.84
CA LEU A 595 10.30 35.82 9.47
C LEU A 595 9.04 36.40 8.82
N GLN A 596 8.59 37.61 9.17
CA GLN A 596 7.40 38.18 8.52
C GLN A 596 7.60 38.33 7.01
N GLY A 597 6.69 37.76 6.21
CA GLY A 597 6.74 37.83 4.74
C GLY A 597 7.78 36.92 4.08
N ARG A 598 8.59 36.18 4.85
CA ARG A 598 9.55 35.20 4.33
C ARG A 598 8.90 33.86 4.00
N ILE A 599 9.49 33.10 3.06
CA ILE A 599 8.94 31.82 2.60
C ILE A 599 9.52 30.64 3.37
N LEU A 600 10.83 30.62 3.57
CA LEU A 600 11.54 29.56 4.29
C LEU A 600 11.49 29.78 5.81
N PHE A 601 11.34 28.68 6.55
CA PHE A 601 11.79 28.58 7.94
C PHE A 601 13.32 28.59 8.01
N VAL A 602 13.92 28.83 9.18
CA VAL A 602 15.39 28.85 9.35
C VAL A 602 15.78 27.96 10.53
N ASP A 603 17.00 27.40 10.50
CA ASP A 603 17.62 26.72 11.64
C ASP A 603 18.05 27.73 12.72
N ALA A 604 17.07 28.30 13.43
CA ALA A 604 17.30 29.25 14.51
C ALA A 604 17.24 28.57 15.87
N LYS A 605 18.27 28.79 16.69
CA LYS A 605 18.34 28.29 18.07
C LYS A 605 17.15 28.79 18.91
N GLU A 606 16.66 27.95 19.81
CA GLU A 606 15.59 28.24 20.76
C GLU A 606 15.83 29.54 21.54
N GLY A 607 14.75 30.24 21.87
CA GLY A 607 14.74 31.58 22.47
C GLY A 607 14.79 32.74 21.48
N GLN A 608 15.08 32.48 20.20
CA GLN A 608 15.03 33.50 19.14
C GLN A 608 13.59 33.67 18.60
N PRO A 609 13.15 34.89 18.23
CA PRO A 609 11.78 35.14 17.77
C PRO A 609 11.31 34.25 16.61
N GLU A 610 12.20 33.90 15.70
CA GLU A 610 12.00 33.07 14.49
C GLU A 610 12.18 31.57 14.72
N ALA A 611 12.54 31.14 15.94
CA ALA A 611 12.86 29.76 16.22
C ALA A 611 11.60 28.88 16.12
N ALA A 612 11.63 27.93 15.19
CA ALA A 612 10.54 26.96 14.96
C ALA A 612 11.03 25.62 14.40
N PHE A 613 12.14 25.66 13.65
CA PHE A 613 12.75 24.53 13.01
C PHE A 613 14.22 24.43 13.42
N ARG A 614 14.73 23.22 13.60
CA ARG A 614 16.13 22.94 13.93
C ARG A 614 16.73 21.83 13.07
N ILE A 615 17.98 21.98 12.68
CA ILE A 615 18.78 20.93 12.05
C ILE A 615 19.81 20.45 13.08
N ILE A 616 19.73 19.17 13.44
CA ILE A 616 20.64 18.56 14.43
C ILE A 616 21.12 17.24 13.84
N ASN A 617 22.29 17.26 13.20
CA ASN A 617 22.79 16.14 12.39
C ASN A 617 23.26 14.93 13.20
N ASP A 618 23.64 15.12 14.47
CA ASP A 618 24.08 14.03 15.34
C ASP A 618 23.03 13.65 16.39
N PRO A 619 22.20 12.63 16.13
CA PRO A 619 21.21 12.18 17.09
C PRO A 619 21.79 11.32 18.21
N ILE A 620 23.03 10.81 18.09
CA ILE A 620 23.66 10.00 19.13
C ILE A 620 24.05 10.92 20.28
N GLU A 621 24.79 12.00 19.99
CA GLU A 621 25.22 12.95 21.01
C GLU A 621 24.08 13.84 21.52
N ASN A 622 23.08 14.11 20.68
CA ASN A 622 22.02 15.09 20.97
C ASN A 622 20.64 14.47 21.18
N GLN A 623 20.54 13.16 21.43
CA GLN A 623 19.25 12.46 21.49
C GLN A 623 18.25 13.13 22.45
N GLN A 624 18.68 13.42 23.68
CA GLN A 624 17.82 14.05 24.70
C GLN A 624 17.46 15.49 24.32
N TYR A 625 18.41 16.24 23.77
CA TYR A 625 18.17 17.61 23.34
C TYR A 625 17.15 17.68 22.20
N ILE A 626 17.23 16.76 21.23
CA ILE A 626 16.23 16.63 20.17
C ILE A 626 14.86 16.32 20.76
N GLN A 627 14.77 15.37 21.70
CA GLN A 627 13.51 15.02 22.36
C GLN A 627 12.88 16.22 23.07
N ASP A 628 13.68 17.01 23.79
CA ASP A 628 13.21 18.20 24.50
C ASP A 628 12.67 19.26 23.54
N LEU A 629 13.33 19.45 22.38
CA LEU A 629 12.87 20.38 21.35
C LEU A 629 11.56 19.92 20.71
N VAL A 630 11.46 18.63 20.36
CA VAL A 630 10.25 18.02 19.80
C VAL A 630 9.06 18.22 20.73
N LEU A 631 9.23 17.92 22.03
CA LEU A 631 8.17 18.08 23.04
C LEU A 631 7.79 19.55 23.30
N LYS A 632 8.70 20.51 23.04
CA LYS A 632 8.41 21.96 23.10
C LYS A 632 7.67 22.49 21.86
N GLY A 633 7.47 21.66 20.83
CA GLY A 633 6.77 22.03 19.60
C GLY A 633 7.66 22.44 18.44
N TYR A 634 8.99 22.25 18.54
CA TYR A 634 9.89 22.49 17.41
C TYR A 634 9.82 21.35 16.40
N LEU A 635 9.90 21.69 15.11
CA LEU A 635 10.24 20.71 14.08
C LEU A 635 11.76 20.50 14.09
N VAL A 636 12.19 19.24 13.99
CA VAL A 636 13.61 18.88 14.01
C VAL A 636 13.90 17.94 12.85
N ARG A 637 14.94 18.24 12.08
CA ARG A 637 15.55 17.33 11.12
C ARG A 637 16.85 16.76 11.70
N THR A 638 17.04 15.46 11.56
CA THR A 638 18.29 14.77 11.92
C THR A 638 18.74 13.81 10.82
N ARG A 639 19.83 13.08 11.03
CA ARG A 639 20.39 12.12 10.06
C ARG A 639 20.42 10.70 10.62
N ALA A 640 20.16 9.72 9.78
CA ALA A 640 20.35 8.30 10.09
C ALA A 640 21.77 7.80 9.78
N ASP A 641 22.48 8.49 8.88
CA ASP A 641 23.81 8.13 8.37
C ASP A 641 24.60 9.39 7.98
N ALA A 642 25.93 9.26 7.90
CA ALA A 642 26.84 10.31 7.45
C ALA A 642 28.04 9.74 6.70
N ASP A 643 28.49 10.45 5.66
CA ASP A 643 29.70 10.15 4.88
C ASP A 643 29.78 8.70 4.36
N THR A 644 28.64 8.05 4.10
CA THR A 644 28.52 6.63 3.69
C THR A 644 28.98 5.60 4.73
N LYS A 645 29.41 6.02 5.93
CA LYS A 645 30.09 5.15 6.92
C LYS A 645 29.17 4.04 7.43
N GLU A 646 27.98 4.39 7.92
CA GLU A 646 27.01 3.45 8.47
C GLU A 646 26.57 2.42 7.41
N ALA A 647 26.40 2.85 6.16
CA ALA A 647 26.02 1.96 5.06
C ALA A 647 27.12 0.94 4.71
N ARG A 648 28.40 1.32 4.82
CA ARG A 648 29.53 0.41 4.55
C ARG A 648 29.73 -0.65 5.63
N THR A 649 29.35 -0.35 6.87
CA THR A 649 29.53 -1.25 8.02
C THR A 649 28.25 -1.92 8.50
N ALA A 650 27.10 -1.58 7.91
CA ALA A 650 25.77 -1.96 8.38
C ALA A 650 25.46 -1.49 9.82
N ASP A 651 26.04 -0.38 10.26
CA ASP A 651 25.86 0.15 11.62
C ASP A 651 24.57 0.98 11.73
N ILE A 652 23.58 0.43 12.45
CA ILE A 652 22.27 1.06 12.65
C ILE A 652 22.20 1.99 13.88
N THR A 653 23.29 2.20 14.62
CA THR A 653 23.27 2.95 15.89
C THR A 653 22.74 4.37 15.72
N ARG A 654 23.20 5.09 14.69
CA ARG A 654 22.73 6.45 14.39
C ARG A 654 21.25 6.46 13.96
N LEU A 655 20.81 5.47 13.19
CA LEU A 655 19.40 5.30 12.79
C LEU A 655 18.50 5.07 14.02
N GLU A 656 18.87 4.18 14.94
CA GLU A 656 18.11 3.91 16.16
C GLU A 656 18.01 5.16 17.03
N ALA A 657 19.11 5.90 17.19
CA ALA A 657 19.12 7.19 17.89
C ALA A 657 18.21 8.22 17.20
N ALA A 658 18.27 8.33 15.87
CA ALA A 658 17.41 9.22 15.09
C ALA A 658 15.92 8.90 15.28
N LEU A 659 15.53 7.63 15.11
CA LEU A 659 14.14 7.17 15.25
C LEU A 659 13.59 7.44 16.65
N SER A 660 14.36 7.07 17.67
CA SER A 660 13.97 7.19 19.08
C SER A 660 14.06 8.62 19.63
N SER A 661 14.81 9.52 18.98
CA SER A 661 14.85 10.94 19.34
C SER A 661 13.52 11.66 19.10
N GLY A 662 12.67 11.14 18.22
CA GLY A 662 11.44 11.81 17.81
C GLY A 662 11.65 12.99 16.86
N ALA A 663 12.86 13.18 16.29
CA ALA A 663 13.05 14.12 15.18
C ALA A 663 11.99 13.88 14.09
N HIS A 664 11.43 14.94 13.52
CA HIS A 664 10.30 14.83 12.60
C HIS A 664 10.71 14.33 11.22
N PHE A 665 11.91 14.70 10.79
CA PHE A 665 12.47 14.30 9.51
C PHE A 665 13.81 13.63 9.74
N ILE A 666 13.92 12.36 9.35
CA ILE A 666 15.16 11.59 9.44
C ILE A 666 15.69 11.45 8.02
N SER A 667 16.79 12.14 7.77
CA SER A 667 17.44 12.20 6.46
C SER A 667 18.45 11.08 6.31
N THR A 668 18.53 10.50 5.13
CA THR A 668 19.42 9.37 4.82
C THR A 668 19.85 9.40 3.35
N ASP A 669 21.01 8.83 3.05
CA ASP A 669 21.40 8.54 1.68
C ASP A 669 20.92 7.12 1.21
N TYR A 670 20.37 6.29 2.11
CA TYR A 670 20.17 4.84 1.93
C TYR A 670 18.75 4.33 2.29
N TYR A 671 17.72 4.78 1.56
CA TYR A 671 16.33 4.32 1.72
C TYR A 671 15.92 3.19 0.77
N LEU A 672 16.69 2.94 -0.30
CA LEU A 672 16.45 1.85 -1.25
C LEU A 672 16.99 0.51 -0.74
N PRO A 673 16.38 -0.63 -1.14
CA PRO A 673 16.97 -1.94 -0.89
C PRO A 673 18.30 -2.09 -1.65
N ASP A 674 19.17 -2.96 -1.15
CA ASP A 674 20.41 -3.40 -1.81
C ASP A 674 21.38 -2.26 -2.18
N ASN A 675 22.05 -1.68 -1.17
CA ASN A 675 23.07 -0.67 -1.41
C ASN A 675 24.32 -1.27 -2.09
N LYS A 676 25.06 -0.43 -2.83
CA LYS A 676 26.25 -0.84 -3.61
C LYS A 676 27.41 -1.39 -2.79
N PHE A 677 27.37 -1.30 -1.46
CA PHE A 677 28.40 -1.85 -0.58
C PHE A 677 28.11 -3.30 -0.18
N GLY A 678 26.98 -3.88 -0.62
CA GLY A 678 26.62 -5.27 -0.34
C GLY A 678 26.23 -5.53 1.11
N THR A 679 25.91 -4.47 1.86
CA THR A 679 25.33 -4.58 3.21
C THR A 679 23.81 -4.54 3.14
N ASN A 680 23.15 -4.99 4.21
CA ASN A 680 21.70 -4.86 4.37
C ASN A 680 21.28 -3.52 4.98
N TYR A 681 22.15 -2.50 4.97
CA TYR A 681 21.82 -1.19 5.53
C TYR A 681 20.75 -0.49 4.69
N GLN A 682 19.61 -0.23 5.31
CA GLN A 682 18.48 0.48 4.73
C GLN A 682 17.74 1.26 5.82
N VAL A 683 17.42 2.51 5.55
CA VAL A 683 16.70 3.39 6.47
C VAL A 683 15.22 3.42 6.11
N LEU A 684 14.39 2.85 6.99
CA LEU A 684 12.93 2.82 6.88
C LEU A 684 12.31 3.19 8.23
N LEU A 685 11.06 3.66 8.21
CA LEU A 685 10.27 3.70 9.44
C LEU A 685 9.91 2.28 9.89
N PRO A 686 9.90 1.98 11.20
CA PRO A 686 9.50 0.66 11.72
C PRO A 686 8.10 0.21 11.28
N THR A 687 7.21 1.16 10.96
CA THR A 687 5.84 0.89 10.48
C THR A 687 5.78 0.46 9.02
N LEU A 688 6.87 0.63 8.26
CA LEU A 688 6.93 0.42 6.81
C LEU A 688 5.88 1.22 6.03
N THR A 689 5.54 2.41 6.53
CA THR A 689 4.65 3.39 5.90
C THR A 689 5.45 4.67 5.59
N PRO A 690 4.99 5.52 4.65
CA PRO A 690 5.67 6.78 4.29
C PRO A 690 5.90 7.72 5.47
N VAL A 691 4.97 7.73 6.42
CA VAL A 691 5.04 8.48 7.67
C VAL A 691 4.57 7.63 8.83
N ARG A 692 4.92 8.02 10.06
CA ARG A 692 4.35 7.45 11.29
C ARG A 692 3.96 8.53 12.29
N PHE A 693 3.12 8.15 13.25
CA PHE A 693 2.91 8.96 14.44
C PHE A 693 4.24 9.15 15.17
N ASN A 694 4.56 10.37 15.57
CA ASN A 694 5.82 10.65 16.23
C ASN A 694 5.85 9.96 17.61
N PRO A 695 6.87 9.13 17.91
CA PRO A 695 6.91 8.28 19.10
C PRO A 695 7.00 9.06 20.43
N LYS A 696 7.20 10.38 20.39
CA LYS A 696 7.19 11.24 21.60
C LYS A 696 5.80 11.68 22.01
N PHE A 697 4.83 11.63 21.10
CA PHE A 697 3.44 12.01 21.38
C PHE A 697 2.53 10.80 21.48
N PHE A 698 2.92 9.68 20.87
CA PHE A 698 2.08 8.51 20.73
C PHE A 698 2.85 7.21 20.97
N LEU A 699 2.12 6.19 21.43
CA LEU A 699 2.64 4.83 21.55
C LEU A 699 2.86 4.21 20.17
N GLU A 700 3.86 3.34 20.05
CA GLU A 700 4.26 2.71 18.78
C GLU A 700 3.20 1.79 18.16
N ASN A 701 2.13 1.46 18.91
CA ASN A 701 1.05 0.59 18.48
C ASN A 701 -0.06 1.29 17.67
N LEU A 702 0.03 2.60 17.42
CA LEU A 702 -0.91 3.29 16.54
C LEU A 702 -0.63 2.97 15.06
N SER A 703 -1.62 2.44 14.36
CA SER A 703 -1.52 2.14 12.92
C SER A 703 -1.29 3.41 12.10
N SER A 704 -0.10 3.52 11.52
CA SER A 704 0.31 4.69 10.73
C SER A 704 -0.30 4.75 9.33
N SER A 705 -1.02 3.69 8.90
CA SER A 705 -1.81 3.70 7.66
C SER A 705 -2.95 4.73 7.66
N LEU A 706 -3.32 5.23 8.84
CA LEU A 706 -4.33 6.30 8.98
C LEU A 706 -3.84 7.69 8.53
N LEU A 707 -2.53 7.87 8.40
CA LEU A 707 -1.91 9.17 8.09
C LEU A 707 -1.88 9.48 6.60
N GLU A 708 -2.00 8.50 5.72
CA GLU A 708 -2.00 8.68 4.26
C GLU A 708 -3.40 8.59 3.64
#